data_AF-A0A0D9XC12-F1
#
_entry.id   AF-A0A0D9XC12-F1
#
_cell.length_a   1.000
_cell.length_b   1.000
_cell.length_c   1.000
_cell.angle_alpha   90.00
_cell.angle_beta   90.00
_cell.angle_gamma   90.00
#
_symmetry.space_group_name_H-M   'P 1'
#
loop_
_entity.id
_entity.type
_entity.pdbx_description
1 polymer ?
#
loop_
_entity_poly.entity_id
_entity_poly.type
_entity_poly.pdbx_seq_one_letter_code
_entity_poly.pdbx_strand_id
1 'polypeptide(L)'
;MTLVLGAPGSGKTTLLRTLAGKLNPGLKFEGKVTYNGESSSSSPDHLCAYVSQNDLHHAKMTVRETIDFSSEMLGSSNEYGMQFATRFGGGNLKTNYILKILGLLHCADIIVGDELQRGISGGQKRRTTIGEMLVGPARCLFMDDASTGLDSSTTLEIMTFLRQITQFMELSMVISLLQPSPEILELFDDIILLCEGQIVYHGPQQNVICFFNSIGFTCPSRKNVADFLQEVTSKMDQKQYWRGDENLYQYHSIEKFVKCFQSYKLPQPLLNNNCNKAETKKDRMSVQQDGNHSISKWKIFKASFLREVLLLKRILPVYVFKAIRIICLAFVIATLFLRTEMNHDTVFDGIKYMGALFLGVVVMNTNSMIELIITTRRLPIFYKQRDLLSLPGWALISPIFLISLPISLMETGLWTCLTYYVIGYAPSFIRFLKQGLYRFIATIGRTPVISVILGTEALVATLVLGGFIISKVDGLRQVERILAIYATHVIYVSDAKTVGEAILKVRGLLSDSQWYWVCIGILFGLALVFNILSIFALEKLKSPYKHQISKESKETRYSKYNQIHGGKASIKASFPFQPLSVVFNQINYFVDMPNEMTKHGTTEKRLQLLQEVSGSFRPGVLTALMGVTGAGKTTLLDVLAGRKTEGYMEGTIKIAGYQKKQETFSRISGYCEQNDIHSPYLTVYESLQFSACLRLPSDVKPHQRDMFIEEVMGLVELSGLRTAMVGIPGATGLSPEQRKRLTIAVELVASPSIIFMDEPTTGLDARAAAIVMRTVRKTVNTGRTVVCTIHQPSIQIFESFDEAIPGVPRIKDGQNPAAWVLEISSQAMEYTIGVDYSEIYRNSSLYRENIALVDELGKPKMSQEDIHFPPRYWPNFKDQCMACLWKQHCSYWKNPELIIVRFVNTFAISVIFGTVFWKVGSSIKVVQDVFNVVGVAYGAALFLGFMNCNSLQPIVVMERVVLYREKASGMYSSMAFVIAQIAIEIPYMLIQTAIFSAIVYPMVGFQFSTAKFFLFVLYMMLTFMDYTLFGMMAVALTPNAEVASLLSFSIFMIWNIFSGFFIPRKAMPTWWRWMYWADPAAWSLYGLVFSQLGDRTELISMLGQPDQPVSQFLEDYLGLQKDSIPLVTTLHIAISVLFILAFCIGIKYLNFQRRVF
;
A
#
# COMPACT_ATOMS: atom_id res chain seq x y z
N MET A 1 34.73 12.39 5.12
CA MET A 1 33.31 12.07 5.39
C MET A 1 32.69 13.21 6.20
N THR A 2 31.58 13.78 5.75
CA THR A 2 30.95 14.96 6.36
C THR A 2 29.57 14.60 6.94
N LEU A 3 29.32 15.03 8.18
CA LEU A 3 28.06 14.82 8.88
C LEU A 3 27.15 16.05 8.75
N VAL A 4 25.88 15.83 8.37
CA VAL A 4 24.84 16.87 8.42
C VAL A 4 23.93 16.60 9.63
N LEU A 5 23.97 17.50 10.60
CA LEU A 5 23.11 17.50 11.79
C LEU A 5 22.04 18.57 11.67
N GLY A 6 20.84 18.29 12.17
CA GLY A 6 19.78 19.27 12.25
C GLY A 6 18.46 18.67 12.67
N ALA A 7 17.60 19.50 13.25
CA ALA A 7 16.23 19.16 13.58
C ALA A 7 15.44 18.59 12.38
N PRO A 8 14.44 17.70 12.58
CA PRO A 8 13.45 17.39 11.55
C PRO A 8 12.81 18.68 11.03
N GLY A 9 12.71 18.82 9.71
CA GLY A 9 12.18 20.04 9.08
C GLY A 9 13.18 21.20 8.94
N SER A 10 14.46 21.05 9.32
CA SER A 10 15.49 22.08 9.13
C SER A 10 15.98 22.25 7.69
N GLY A 11 15.56 21.38 6.77
CA GLY A 11 15.92 21.43 5.34
C GLY A 11 17.01 20.45 4.89
N LYS A 12 17.44 19.49 5.73
CA LYS A 12 18.51 18.52 5.42
C LYS A 12 18.29 17.77 4.11
N THR A 13 17.15 17.11 3.96
CA THR A 13 16.74 16.41 2.73
C THR A 13 16.77 17.31 1.51
N THR A 14 16.27 18.54 1.65
CA THR A 14 16.26 19.52 0.55
C THR A 14 17.68 19.92 0.16
N LEU A 15 18.57 20.15 1.13
CA LEU A 15 19.98 20.45 0.90
C LEU A 15 20.69 19.29 0.18
N LEU A 16 20.55 18.06 0.68
CA LEU A 16 21.17 16.88 0.07
C LEU A 16 20.66 16.63 -1.35
N ARG A 17 19.35 16.78 -1.59
CA ARG A 17 18.78 16.66 -2.95
C ARG A 17 19.26 17.75 -3.89
N THR A 18 19.44 18.97 -3.38
CA THR A 18 20.00 20.09 -4.15
C THR A 18 21.45 19.79 -4.54
N LEU A 19 22.26 19.32 -3.58
CA LEU A 19 23.66 18.92 -3.81
C LEU A 19 23.79 17.68 -4.69
N ALA A 20 22.76 16.84 -4.78
CA ALA A 20 22.72 15.70 -5.69
C ALA A 20 22.16 16.03 -7.07
N GLY A 21 21.69 17.26 -7.32
CA GLY A 21 21.01 17.64 -8.58
C GLY A 21 19.59 17.06 -8.73
N LYS A 22 19.02 16.46 -7.67
CA LYS A 22 17.72 15.76 -7.68
C LYS A 22 16.60 16.55 -6.99
N LEU A 23 16.66 17.89 -7.06
CA LEU A 23 15.64 18.75 -6.46
C LEU A 23 14.29 18.57 -7.18
N ASN A 24 13.19 18.58 -6.41
CA ASN A 24 11.85 18.54 -6.99
C ASN A 24 11.62 19.76 -7.91
N PRO A 25 11.14 19.60 -9.15
CA PRO A 25 10.98 20.72 -10.09
C PRO A 25 9.93 21.76 -9.68
N GLY A 26 9.15 21.48 -8.64
CA GLY A 26 8.19 22.44 -8.06
C GLY A 26 8.82 23.41 -7.06
N LEU A 27 10.07 23.20 -6.68
CA LEU A 27 10.85 24.07 -5.82
C LEU A 27 11.74 24.96 -6.69
N LYS A 28 11.83 26.25 -6.34
CA LYS A 28 12.74 27.19 -7.00
C LYS A 28 14.13 27.05 -6.39
N PHE A 29 15.15 27.06 -7.24
CA PHE A 29 16.56 27.03 -6.84
C PHE A 29 17.24 28.29 -7.35
N GLU A 30 17.88 29.03 -6.45
CA GLU A 30 18.71 30.20 -6.75
C GLU A 30 20.10 29.97 -6.12
N GLY A 31 21.17 30.11 -6.90
CA GLY A 31 22.55 29.85 -6.47
C GLY A 31 23.36 29.01 -7.48
N LYS A 32 24.59 28.65 -7.11
CA LYS A 32 25.50 27.84 -7.95
C LYS A 32 26.05 26.67 -7.13
N VAL A 33 25.92 25.46 -7.66
CA VAL A 33 26.62 24.25 -7.16
C VAL A 33 27.73 23.92 -8.14
N THR A 34 28.95 23.75 -7.62
CA THR A 34 30.14 23.38 -8.41
C THR A 34 30.76 22.09 -7.89
N TYR A 35 31.08 21.17 -8.79
CA TYR A 35 31.85 19.97 -8.48
C TYR A 35 33.25 20.17 -9.07
N ASN A 36 34.30 20.09 -8.24
CA ASN A 36 35.69 20.38 -8.64
C ASN A 36 35.86 21.73 -9.38
N GLY A 37 35.11 22.76 -8.98
CA GLY A 37 35.17 24.10 -9.56
C GLY A 37 34.36 24.31 -10.84
N GLU A 38 33.82 23.25 -11.46
CA GLU A 38 32.97 23.34 -12.66
C GLU A 38 31.49 23.50 -12.31
N SER A 39 30.79 24.36 -13.05
CA SER A 39 29.35 24.57 -12.88
C SER A 39 28.52 23.44 -13.46
N SER A 40 27.54 22.98 -12.68
CA SER A 40 26.55 21.91 -12.93
C SER A 40 25.65 22.04 -14.19
N SER A 41 26.07 22.71 -15.28
CA SER A 41 25.23 22.88 -16.48
C SER A 41 25.07 21.60 -17.33
N SER A 42 25.89 20.57 -17.11
CA SER A 42 25.79 19.26 -17.78
C SER A 42 25.73 18.11 -16.76
N SER A 43 24.53 17.54 -16.59
CA SER A 43 24.16 16.30 -15.87
C SER A 43 25.19 15.68 -14.89
N PRO A 44 25.14 16.00 -13.58
CA PRO A 44 25.96 15.39 -12.53
C PRO A 44 25.58 13.92 -12.17
N ASP A 45 24.66 13.30 -12.91
CA ASP A 45 24.01 12.03 -12.57
C ASP A 45 24.96 10.83 -12.39
N HIS A 46 26.14 10.86 -13.03
CA HIS A 46 27.11 9.77 -12.92
C HIS A 46 28.14 9.98 -11.79
N LEU A 47 28.32 11.22 -11.33
CA LEU A 47 29.30 11.58 -10.30
C LEU A 47 28.69 11.54 -8.89
N CYS A 48 27.38 11.77 -8.79
CA CYS A 48 26.66 11.89 -7.52
C CYS A 48 25.57 10.82 -7.38
N ALA A 49 25.50 10.16 -6.22
CA ALA A 49 24.40 9.27 -5.87
C ALA A 49 23.69 9.76 -4.60
N TYR A 50 22.36 9.61 -4.59
CA TYR A 50 21.50 10.01 -3.46
C TYR A 50 20.83 8.78 -2.87
N VAL A 51 21.01 8.54 -1.57
CA VAL A 51 20.29 7.49 -0.84
C VAL A 51 19.04 8.13 -0.23
N SER A 52 17.87 7.72 -0.74
CA SER A 52 16.56 8.18 -0.25
C SER A 52 16.24 7.64 1.14
N GLN A 53 15.45 8.40 1.92
CA GLN A 53 14.88 7.94 3.20
C GLN A 53 13.89 6.76 3.04
N ASN A 54 13.25 6.62 1.87
CA ASN A 54 12.22 5.61 1.64
C ASN A 54 12.78 4.29 1.10
N ASP A 55 12.64 3.22 1.87
CA ASP A 55 13.05 1.85 1.51
C ASP A 55 11.99 1.12 0.66
N LEU A 56 11.63 1.69 -0.50
CA LEU A 56 10.71 1.07 -1.45
C LEU A 56 11.44 0.05 -2.33
N HIS A 57 11.06 -1.22 -2.22
CA HIS A 57 11.67 -2.34 -2.96
C HIS A 57 10.60 -3.26 -3.53
N HIS A 58 10.96 -4.09 -4.51
CA HIS A 58 10.08 -5.16 -4.96
C HIS A 58 9.96 -6.23 -3.86
N ALA A 59 8.77 -6.35 -3.26
CA ALA A 59 8.51 -7.29 -2.16
C ALA A 59 8.88 -8.75 -2.47
N LYS A 60 8.76 -9.15 -3.75
CA LYS A 60 9.07 -10.50 -4.21
C LYS A 60 10.52 -10.72 -4.60
N MET A 61 11.40 -9.71 -4.65
CA MET A 61 12.83 -9.91 -4.95
C MET A 61 13.61 -10.21 -3.67
N THR A 62 14.75 -10.89 -3.79
CA THR A 62 15.70 -11.04 -2.67
C THR A 62 16.60 -9.82 -2.55
N VAL A 63 17.29 -9.72 -1.41
CA VAL A 63 18.29 -8.67 -1.16
C VAL A 63 19.38 -8.70 -2.23
N ARG A 64 19.92 -9.89 -2.51
CA ARG A 64 20.95 -10.12 -3.53
C ARG A 64 20.49 -9.67 -4.92
N GLU A 65 19.32 -10.13 -5.35
CA GLU A 65 18.75 -9.81 -6.67
C GLU A 65 18.55 -8.29 -6.85
N THR A 66 18.18 -7.59 -5.77
CA THR A 66 17.98 -6.13 -5.79
C THR A 66 19.30 -5.38 -5.98
N ILE A 67 20.36 -5.82 -5.29
CA ILE A 67 21.69 -5.22 -5.39
C ILE A 67 22.34 -5.56 -6.74
N ASP A 68 22.20 -6.80 -7.22
CA ASP A 68 22.69 -7.23 -8.53
C ASP A 68 22.04 -6.44 -9.66
N PHE A 69 20.71 -6.25 -9.61
CA PHE A 69 20.01 -5.43 -10.59
C PHE A 69 20.56 -4.00 -10.63
N SER A 70 20.84 -3.41 -9.47
CA SER A 70 21.37 -2.05 -9.36
C SER A 70 22.82 -1.94 -9.85
N SER A 71 23.63 -2.98 -9.59
CA SER A 71 24.97 -3.16 -10.15
C SER A 71 24.96 -3.12 -11.69
N GLU A 72 24.02 -3.84 -12.30
CA GLU A 72 23.89 -3.88 -13.75
C GLU A 72 23.41 -2.55 -14.33
N MET A 73 22.54 -1.81 -13.61
CA MET A 73 21.98 -0.52 -14.02
C MET A 73 22.96 0.64 -13.90
N LEU A 74 23.80 0.67 -12.86
CA LEU A 74 24.77 1.74 -12.63
C LEU A 74 26.08 1.51 -13.40
N GLY A 75 26.29 0.29 -13.90
CA GLY A 75 27.46 -0.08 -14.66
C GLY A 75 28.70 -0.28 -13.78
N SER A 76 29.61 -1.13 -14.26
CA SER A 76 30.96 -1.25 -13.71
C SER A 76 31.89 -0.39 -14.58
N SER A 77 32.59 0.59 -14.00
CA SER A 77 33.77 1.13 -14.68
C SER A 77 34.76 -0.02 -14.88
N ASN A 78 35.20 -0.24 -16.12
CA ASN A 78 36.10 -1.34 -16.45
C ASN A 78 37.44 -1.20 -15.72
N GLU A 79 37.91 0.00 -15.36
CA GLU A 79 39.16 0.16 -14.59
C GLU A 79 39.03 -0.24 -13.11
N TYR A 80 37.95 0.15 -12.41
CA TYR A 80 37.73 -0.25 -11.02
C TYR A 80 37.27 -1.71 -10.90
N GLY A 81 36.45 -2.16 -11.85
CA GLY A 81 36.11 -3.58 -12.00
C GLY A 81 37.35 -4.42 -12.28
N MET A 82 38.34 -3.89 -13.03
CA MET A 82 39.58 -4.59 -13.33
C MET A 82 40.60 -4.52 -12.18
N GLN A 83 40.70 -3.44 -11.39
CA GLN A 83 41.48 -3.43 -10.13
C GLN A 83 40.89 -4.37 -9.06
N PHE A 84 39.56 -4.47 -8.97
CA PHE A 84 38.88 -5.46 -8.12
C PHE A 84 39.02 -6.89 -8.66
N ALA A 85 38.85 -7.10 -9.97
CA ALA A 85 38.91 -8.42 -10.60
C ALA A 85 40.32 -8.98 -10.72
N THR A 86 41.35 -8.15 -10.93
CA THR A 86 42.77 -8.60 -10.97
C THR A 86 43.30 -9.00 -9.61
N ARG A 87 42.72 -8.49 -8.50
CA ARG A 87 43.11 -8.90 -7.14
C ARG A 87 42.23 -10.00 -6.54
N PHE A 88 40.95 -10.11 -6.91
CA PHE A 88 40.01 -11.03 -6.22
C PHE A 88 38.99 -11.78 -7.10
N GLY A 89 39.01 -11.65 -8.43
CA GLY A 89 38.27 -12.51 -9.38
C GLY A 89 36.75 -12.29 -9.51
N GLY A 90 36.28 -11.88 -10.71
CA GLY A 90 34.90 -12.07 -11.20
C GLY A 90 33.78 -11.11 -10.72
N GLY A 91 32.80 -10.83 -11.60
CA GLY A 91 31.73 -9.83 -11.39
C GLY A 91 30.67 -10.16 -10.31
N ASN A 92 30.41 -11.44 -10.02
CA ASN A 92 29.52 -11.85 -8.91
C ASN A 92 30.15 -11.60 -7.52
N LEU A 93 31.45 -11.28 -7.46
CA LEU A 93 32.13 -11.00 -6.20
C LEU A 93 31.83 -9.59 -5.68
N LYS A 94 31.55 -8.58 -6.53
CA LYS A 94 31.28 -7.21 -6.08
C LYS A 94 30.00 -7.14 -5.23
N THR A 95 28.92 -7.76 -5.69
CA THR A 95 27.66 -7.83 -4.92
C THR A 95 27.84 -8.67 -3.67
N ASN A 96 28.49 -9.83 -3.76
CA ASN A 96 28.81 -10.65 -2.59
C ASN A 96 29.66 -9.91 -1.56
N TYR A 97 30.60 -9.08 -2.02
CA TYR A 97 31.45 -8.26 -1.18
C TYR A 97 30.61 -7.16 -0.51
N ILE A 98 29.81 -6.41 -1.27
CA ILE A 98 28.90 -5.39 -0.70
C ILE A 98 27.91 -6.02 0.29
N LEU A 99 27.34 -7.19 -0.03
CA LEU A 99 26.49 -7.96 0.88
C LEU A 99 27.24 -8.39 2.14
N LYS A 100 28.48 -8.88 1.99
CA LYS A 100 29.32 -9.28 3.12
C LYS A 100 29.62 -8.09 4.01
N ILE A 101 29.97 -6.95 3.43
CA ILE A 101 30.37 -5.80 4.24
C ILE A 101 29.17 -5.09 4.86
N LEU A 102 28.01 -5.09 4.20
CA LEU A 102 26.77 -4.62 4.83
C LEU A 102 26.21 -5.62 5.85
N GLY A 103 26.86 -6.77 6.08
CA GLY A 103 26.36 -7.81 6.97
C GLY A 103 24.99 -8.34 6.54
N LEU A 104 24.75 -8.41 5.23
CA LEU A 104 23.52 -8.90 4.59
C LEU A 104 23.69 -10.28 3.97
N LEU A 105 24.85 -10.92 4.14
CA LEU A 105 25.15 -12.20 3.50
C LEU A 105 24.22 -13.33 4.00
N HIS A 106 23.86 -13.33 5.28
CA HIS A 106 22.96 -14.34 5.88
C HIS A 106 21.51 -14.19 5.40
N CYS A 107 21.09 -12.99 5.03
CA CYS A 107 19.73 -12.70 4.52
C CYS A 107 19.71 -12.41 3.01
N ALA A 108 20.82 -12.69 2.30
CA ALA A 108 20.99 -12.34 0.89
C ALA A 108 19.89 -12.93 0.00
N ASP A 109 19.44 -14.15 0.33
CA ASP A 109 18.47 -14.92 -0.46
C ASP A 109 17.04 -14.88 0.13
N ILE A 110 16.83 -14.08 1.18
CA ILE A 110 15.51 -13.83 1.78
C ILE A 110 14.80 -12.72 0.98
N ILE A 111 13.48 -12.86 0.80
CA ILE A 111 12.65 -11.83 0.14
C ILE A 111 12.55 -10.55 0.97
N VAL A 112 12.45 -9.41 0.29
CA VAL A 112 12.29 -8.12 0.98
C VAL A 112 10.94 -8.01 1.71
N GLY A 113 9.85 -8.54 1.13
CA GLY A 113 8.51 -8.55 1.73
C GLY A 113 7.78 -7.19 1.70
N ASP A 114 6.48 -7.21 2.00
CA ASP A 114 5.56 -6.06 2.07
C ASP A 114 4.76 -6.04 3.40
N GLU A 115 3.68 -5.24 3.47
CA GLU A 115 2.84 -5.12 4.68
C GLU A 115 2.04 -6.38 5.03
N LEU A 116 1.73 -7.23 4.02
CA LEU A 116 0.94 -8.45 4.19
C LEU A 116 1.81 -9.71 4.28
N GLN A 117 2.94 -9.71 3.57
CA GLN A 117 3.93 -10.79 3.54
C GLN A 117 5.23 -10.31 4.20
N ARG A 118 5.54 -10.89 5.37
CA ARG A 118 6.78 -10.60 6.08
C ARG A 118 8.01 -11.01 5.25
N GLY A 119 9.03 -10.16 5.24
CA GLY A 119 10.33 -10.40 4.63
C GLY A 119 11.45 -9.96 5.56
N ILE A 120 12.53 -9.39 5.01
CA ILE A 120 13.65 -8.86 5.82
C ILE A 120 13.22 -7.74 6.78
N SER A 121 13.98 -7.57 7.87
CA SER A 121 13.70 -6.54 8.88
C SER A 121 13.87 -5.12 8.32
N GLY A 122 13.28 -4.10 8.97
CA GLY A 122 13.42 -2.70 8.56
C GLY A 122 14.89 -2.25 8.41
N GLY A 123 15.74 -2.57 9.39
CA GLY A 123 17.17 -2.30 9.31
C GLY A 123 17.89 -3.04 8.18
N GLN A 124 17.47 -4.27 7.86
CA GLN A 124 18.00 -4.98 6.69
C GLN A 124 17.56 -4.31 5.38
N LYS A 125 16.31 -3.85 5.26
CA LYS A 125 15.82 -3.06 4.11
C LYS A 125 16.64 -1.79 3.92
N ARG A 126 16.97 -1.10 5.00
CA ARG A 126 17.78 0.12 4.97
C ARG A 126 19.17 -0.13 4.40
N ARG A 127 19.83 -1.18 4.89
CA ARG A 127 21.12 -1.63 4.36
C ARG A 127 21.03 -2.04 2.90
N THR A 128 19.95 -2.68 2.48
CA THR A 128 19.72 -3.00 1.06
C THR A 128 19.65 -1.73 0.21
N THR A 129 18.98 -0.67 0.67
CA THR A 129 18.92 0.63 -0.03
C THR A 129 20.30 1.30 -0.13
N ILE A 130 21.11 1.23 0.94
CA ILE A 130 22.50 1.71 0.92
C ILE A 130 23.33 0.91 -0.09
N GLY A 131 23.21 -0.42 -0.06
CA GLY A 131 23.85 -1.32 -1.01
C GLY A 131 23.47 -1.03 -2.46
N GLU A 132 22.19 -0.73 -2.73
CA GLU A 132 21.65 -0.35 -4.05
C GLU A 132 22.49 0.77 -4.69
N MET A 133 22.86 1.79 -3.91
CA MET A 133 23.58 2.97 -4.39
C MET A 133 25.11 2.78 -4.35
N LEU A 134 25.65 2.06 -3.35
CA LEU A 134 27.09 1.82 -3.21
C LEU A 134 27.68 0.97 -4.35
N VAL A 135 26.85 0.19 -5.06
CA VAL A 135 27.36 -0.59 -6.19
C VAL A 135 27.70 0.28 -7.41
N GLY A 136 27.21 1.52 -7.46
CA GLY A 136 27.45 2.42 -8.58
C GLY A 136 28.87 2.99 -8.65
N PRO A 137 29.20 3.69 -9.76
CA PRO A 137 30.49 4.36 -9.95
C PRO A 137 30.57 5.75 -9.29
N ALA A 138 29.51 6.19 -8.59
CA ALA A 138 29.43 7.53 -8.02
C ALA A 138 30.55 7.81 -7.00
N ARG A 139 31.20 8.97 -7.13
CA ARG A 139 32.27 9.41 -6.22
C ARG A 139 31.76 10.31 -5.08
N CYS A 140 30.65 11.00 -5.31
CA CYS A 140 29.97 11.80 -4.30
C CYS A 140 28.69 11.09 -3.84
N LEU A 141 28.60 10.75 -2.55
CA LEU A 141 27.45 10.05 -1.98
C LEU A 141 26.72 10.95 -0.99
N PHE A 142 25.47 11.27 -1.28
CA PHE A 142 24.58 12.04 -0.41
C PHE A 142 23.59 11.10 0.25
N MET A 143 23.77 10.81 1.52
CA MET A 143 22.93 9.86 2.24
C MET A 143 21.97 10.58 3.18
N ASP A 144 20.67 10.43 2.94
CA ASP A 144 19.64 11.08 3.73
C ASP A 144 19.12 10.15 4.82
N ASP A 145 19.43 10.48 6.08
CA ASP A 145 19.02 9.77 7.29
C ASP A 145 19.42 8.29 7.30
N ALA A 146 20.69 8.00 7.04
CA ALA A 146 21.20 6.64 6.83
C ALA A 146 20.95 5.67 8.00
N SER A 147 20.80 6.17 9.23
CA SER A 147 20.65 5.37 10.45
C SER A 147 19.20 5.06 10.86
N THR A 148 18.18 5.55 10.15
CA THR A 148 16.78 5.35 10.59
C THR A 148 16.37 3.89 10.54
N GLY A 149 15.87 3.35 11.65
CA GLY A 149 15.43 1.95 11.75
C GLY A 149 16.55 0.92 11.95
N LEU A 150 17.77 1.37 12.26
CA LEU A 150 18.92 0.53 12.62
C LEU A 150 19.24 0.68 14.12
N ASP A 151 19.73 -0.39 14.74
CA ASP A 151 20.37 -0.36 16.06
C ASP A 151 21.75 0.32 15.99
N SER A 152 22.20 0.98 17.05
CA SER A 152 23.50 1.66 17.16
C SER A 152 24.69 0.75 16.90
N SER A 153 24.66 -0.53 17.30
CA SER A 153 25.73 -1.48 16.99
C SER A 153 25.86 -1.68 15.49
N THR A 154 24.76 -2.03 14.82
CA THR A 154 24.73 -2.15 13.35
C THR A 154 25.02 -0.80 12.67
N THR A 155 24.56 0.31 13.24
CA THR A 155 24.84 1.66 12.70
C THR A 155 26.32 1.98 12.80
N LEU A 156 26.98 1.69 13.93
CA LEU A 156 28.42 1.88 14.11
C LEU A 156 29.21 1.00 13.14
N GLU A 157 28.83 -0.26 12.96
CA GLU A 157 29.42 -1.16 11.97
C GLU A 157 29.31 -0.58 10.55
N ILE A 158 28.10 -0.15 10.15
CA ILE A 158 27.86 0.48 8.83
C ILE A 158 28.68 1.75 8.68
N MET A 159 28.73 2.63 9.68
CA MET A 159 29.45 3.91 9.59
C MET A 159 30.96 3.71 9.56
N THR A 160 31.48 2.78 10.36
CA THR A 160 32.89 2.40 10.35
C THR A 160 33.27 1.85 8.98
N PHE A 161 32.40 1.03 8.41
CA PHE A 161 32.55 0.55 7.04
C PHE A 161 32.51 1.70 6.02
N LEU A 162 31.51 2.58 6.06
CA LEU A 162 31.42 3.70 5.13
C LEU A 162 32.67 4.58 5.22
N ARG A 163 33.24 4.79 6.41
CA ARG A 163 34.53 5.46 6.60
C ARG A 163 35.66 4.72 5.89
N GLN A 164 35.76 3.40 6.07
CA GLN A 164 36.77 2.58 5.40
C GLN A 164 36.63 2.64 3.86
N ILE A 165 35.40 2.57 3.32
CA ILE A 165 35.18 2.75 1.86
C ILE A 165 35.61 4.15 1.44
N THR A 166 35.21 5.18 2.19
CA THR A 166 35.53 6.58 1.87
C THR A 166 37.03 6.76 1.72
N GLN A 167 37.82 6.15 2.62
CA GLN A 167 39.28 6.18 2.58
C GLN A 167 39.86 5.30 1.47
N PHE A 168 39.36 4.07 1.30
CA PHE A 168 39.89 3.11 0.33
C PHE A 168 39.58 3.49 -1.12
N MET A 169 38.41 4.07 -1.37
CA MET A 169 37.90 4.42 -2.70
C MET A 169 38.00 5.94 -2.99
N GLU A 170 38.59 6.72 -2.09
CA GLU A 170 38.73 8.19 -2.19
C GLU A 170 37.40 8.91 -2.52
N LEU A 171 36.33 8.56 -1.80
CA LEU A 171 34.99 9.10 -2.03
C LEU A 171 34.71 10.35 -1.19
N SER A 172 33.78 11.18 -1.64
CA SER A 172 33.19 12.26 -0.84
C SER A 172 31.80 11.87 -0.37
N MET A 173 31.66 11.49 0.91
CA MET A 173 30.36 11.15 1.49
C MET A 173 29.84 12.26 2.40
N VAL A 174 28.62 12.72 2.15
CA VAL A 174 27.85 13.62 3.00
C VAL A 174 26.65 12.87 3.53
N ILE A 175 26.61 12.64 4.84
CA ILE A 175 25.62 11.79 5.49
C ILE A 175 24.81 12.64 6.46
N SER A 176 23.49 12.66 6.29
CA SER A 176 22.58 13.14 7.33
C SER A 176 22.38 12.01 8.34
N LEU A 177 22.73 12.30 9.60
CA LEU A 177 22.34 11.47 10.74
C LEU A 177 21.58 12.34 11.72
N LEU A 178 20.62 11.72 12.40
CA LEU A 178 19.82 12.44 13.38
C LEU A 178 20.46 12.42 14.76
N GLN A 179 20.91 11.29 15.29
CA GLN A 179 21.72 11.30 16.53
C GLN A 179 22.80 10.23 16.44
N PRO A 180 24.00 10.58 15.96
CA PRO A 180 25.15 9.69 16.05
C PRO A 180 25.56 9.52 17.51
N SER A 181 25.94 8.30 17.90
CA SER A 181 26.66 8.07 19.16
C SER A 181 28.02 8.80 19.14
N PRO A 182 28.67 9.03 20.30
CA PRO A 182 29.99 9.65 20.34
C PRO A 182 31.00 8.92 19.43
N GLU A 183 30.99 7.59 19.46
CA GLU A 183 31.82 6.73 18.61
C GLU A 183 31.56 6.97 17.12
N ILE A 184 30.29 7.11 16.71
CA ILE A 184 29.94 7.40 15.31
C ILE A 184 30.35 8.83 14.93
N LEU A 185 30.20 9.78 15.84
CA LEU A 185 30.56 11.19 15.62
C LEU A 185 32.05 11.33 15.33
N GLU A 186 32.91 10.56 16.00
CA GLU A 186 34.35 10.50 15.79
C GLU A 186 34.77 9.91 14.44
N LEU A 187 33.86 9.25 13.72
CA LEU A 187 34.12 8.73 12.39
C LEU A 187 34.11 9.83 11.31
N PHE A 188 33.50 10.99 11.60
CA PHE A 188 33.35 12.10 10.66
C PHE A 188 34.47 13.13 10.80
N ASP A 189 34.91 13.66 9.65
CA ASP A 189 35.96 14.69 9.61
C ASP A 189 35.36 16.09 9.87
N ASP A 190 34.22 16.37 9.23
CA ASP A 190 33.53 17.67 9.28
C ASP A 190 32.07 17.54 9.71
N ILE A 191 31.53 18.59 10.34
CA ILE A 191 30.12 18.73 10.73
C ILE A 191 29.50 19.96 10.08
N ILE A 192 28.30 19.79 9.51
CA ILE A 192 27.39 20.84 9.08
C ILE A 192 26.16 20.83 10.00
N LEU A 193 25.96 21.89 10.78
CA LEU A 193 24.78 22.06 11.64
C LEU A 193 23.75 22.96 10.94
N LEU A 194 22.61 22.40 10.56
CA LEU A 194 21.54 23.07 9.82
C LEU A 194 20.29 23.27 10.70
N CYS A 195 19.89 24.54 10.90
CA CYS A 195 18.70 24.93 11.67
C CYS A 195 17.87 25.95 10.88
N GLU A 196 16.55 25.73 10.77
CA GLU A 196 15.62 26.63 10.04
C GLU A 196 16.09 27.02 8.62
N GLY A 197 16.77 26.13 7.91
CA GLY A 197 17.30 26.39 6.57
C GLY A 197 18.62 27.17 6.53
N GLN A 198 19.21 27.51 7.68
CA GLN A 198 20.49 28.20 7.80
C GLN A 198 21.58 27.31 8.41
N ILE A 199 22.83 27.51 7.98
CA ILE A 199 23.99 26.81 8.54
C ILE A 199 24.47 27.58 9.78
N VAL A 200 24.35 26.94 10.94
CA VAL A 200 24.78 27.48 12.24
C VAL A 200 26.28 27.25 12.46
N TYR A 201 26.81 26.12 11.98
CA TYR A 201 28.22 25.76 12.09
C TYR A 201 28.63 24.89 10.90
N HIS A 202 29.84 25.11 10.37
CA HIS A 202 30.47 24.26 9.38
C HIS A 202 31.98 24.20 9.63
N GLY A 203 32.53 23.00 9.81
CA GLY A 203 33.97 22.80 9.96
C GLY A 203 34.32 21.51 10.70
N PRO A 204 35.59 21.36 11.13
CA PRO A 204 36.07 20.15 11.79
C PRO A 204 35.28 19.82 13.04
N GLN A 205 35.02 18.54 13.26
CA GLN A 205 34.24 18.05 14.40
C GLN A 205 34.81 18.52 15.75
N GLN A 206 36.15 18.54 15.90
CA GLN A 206 36.83 18.87 17.16
C GLN A 206 36.58 20.31 17.64
N ASN A 207 36.30 21.25 16.71
CA ASN A 207 36.17 22.67 17.02
C ASN A 207 34.75 23.09 17.40
N VAL A 208 33.75 22.19 17.24
CA VAL A 208 32.34 22.54 17.43
C VAL A 208 32.03 22.92 18.88
N ILE A 209 32.62 22.22 19.86
CA ILE A 209 32.41 22.48 21.29
C ILE A 209 33.06 23.81 21.68
N CYS A 210 34.26 24.10 21.17
CA CYS A 210 34.94 25.38 21.38
C CYS A 210 34.11 26.56 20.88
N PHE A 211 33.46 26.43 19.72
CA PHE A 211 32.55 27.43 19.18
C PHE A 211 31.36 27.71 20.13
N PHE A 212 30.62 26.69 20.57
CA PHE A 212 29.49 26.90 21.49
C PHE A 212 29.92 27.40 22.87
N ASN A 213 31.07 26.94 23.38
CA ASN A 213 31.65 27.46 24.62
C ASN A 213 31.98 28.96 24.52
N SER A 214 32.46 29.42 23.36
CA SER A 214 32.75 30.84 23.13
C SER A 214 31.50 31.74 23.15
N ILE A 215 30.31 31.16 22.89
CA ILE A 215 29.02 31.84 22.92
C ILE A 215 28.36 31.77 24.31
N GLY A 216 28.91 30.97 25.24
CA GLY A 216 28.41 30.83 26.61
C GLY A 216 27.59 29.56 26.88
N PHE A 217 27.58 28.60 25.96
CA PHE A 217 26.90 27.31 26.11
C PHE A 217 27.91 26.19 26.34
N THR A 218 27.76 25.44 27.43
CA THR A 218 28.67 24.34 27.79
C THR A 218 28.00 22.98 27.66
N CYS A 219 28.69 22.03 27.02
CA CYS A 219 28.26 20.64 26.96
C CYS A 219 28.58 19.93 28.30
N PRO A 220 27.60 19.29 28.96
CA PRO A 220 27.85 18.46 30.13
C PRO A 220 28.78 17.28 29.81
N SER A 221 29.61 16.87 30.78
CA SER A 221 30.69 15.87 30.60
C SER A 221 30.24 14.46 30.21
N ARG A 222 28.98 14.08 30.50
CA ARG A 222 28.41 12.76 30.13
C ARG A 222 27.33 12.85 29.04
N LYS A 223 27.12 14.03 28.45
CA LYS A 223 26.12 14.21 27.39
C LYS A 223 26.76 13.98 26.02
N ASN A 224 26.03 13.29 25.14
CA ASN A 224 26.44 13.13 23.75
C ASN A 224 26.48 14.50 23.05
N VAL A 225 27.60 14.80 22.42
CA VAL A 225 27.87 16.07 21.72
C VAL A 225 26.81 16.32 20.65
N ALA A 226 26.42 15.30 19.88
CA ALA A 226 25.42 15.45 18.83
C ALA A 226 24.04 15.88 19.38
N ASP A 227 23.65 15.33 20.53
CA ASP A 227 22.40 15.68 21.22
C ASP A 227 22.45 17.11 21.76
N PHE A 228 23.58 17.49 22.36
CA PHE A 228 23.84 18.86 22.79
C PHE A 228 23.67 19.86 21.63
N LEU A 229 24.25 19.58 20.45
CA LEU A 229 24.17 20.47 19.28
C LEU A 229 22.74 20.65 18.75
N GLN A 230 21.91 19.62 18.87
CA GLN A 230 20.50 19.70 18.46
C GLN A 230 19.61 20.38 19.50
N GLU A 231 19.90 20.19 20.79
CA GLU A 231 19.10 20.77 21.87
C GLU A 231 19.47 22.23 22.15
N VAL A 232 20.75 22.63 22.01
CA VAL A 232 21.18 24.02 22.21
C VAL A 232 20.55 24.98 21.19
N THR A 233 20.13 24.47 20.03
CA THR A 233 19.42 25.23 19.00
C THR A 233 17.89 25.22 19.19
N SER A 234 17.37 24.40 20.12
CA SER A 234 15.94 24.30 20.45
C SER A 234 15.48 25.35 21.45
N LYS A 235 14.34 25.99 21.20
CA LYS A 235 13.76 27.01 22.10
C LYS A 235 13.41 26.50 23.50
N MET A 236 13.04 25.22 23.62
CA MET A 236 12.60 24.63 24.89
C MET A 236 13.79 24.15 25.74
N ASP A 237 14.89 23.78 25.08
CA ASP A 237 15.97 23.01 25.68
C ASP A 237 17.26 23.84 25.82
N GLN A 238 17.38 24.98 25.12
CA GLN A 238 18.58 25.82 25.14
C GLN A 238 18.92 26.37 26.55
N LYS A 239 17.92 26.61 27.41
CA LYS A 239 18.14 27.16 28.77
C LYS A 239 19.06 26.27 29.61
N GLN A 240 18.97 24.95 29.48
CA GLN A 240 19.68 24.00 30.36
C GLN A 240 21.21 23.98 30.14
N TYR A 241 21.70 24.57 29.05
CA TYR A 241 23.13 24.59 28.68
C TYR A 241 23.83 25.91 28.94
N TRP A 242 23.08 26.90 29.41
CA TRP A 242 23.61 28.22 29.65
C TRP A 242 24.54 28.21 30.87
N ARG A 243 25.74 28.73 30.70
CA ARG A 243 26.76 28.79 31.78
C ARG A 243 26.53 29.97 32.74
N GLY A 244 25.85 31.03 32.30
CA GLY A 244 25.61 32.23 33.11
C GLY A 244 24.45 32.08 34.09
N ASP A 245 24.15 33.14 34.85
CA ASP A 245 23.07 33.15 35.84
C ASP A 245 21.71 32.79 35.21
N GLU A 246 20.94 31.89 35.86
CA GLU A 246 19.65 31.41 35.35
C GLU A 246 18.63 32.54 35.13
N ASN A 247 18.77 33.63 35.88
CA ASN A 247 17.91 34.81 35.83
C ASN A 247 18.25 35.77 34.68
N LEU A 248 19.43 35.63 34.05
CA LEU A 248 19.92 36.47 32.94
C LEU A 248 19.80 35.79 31.58
N TYR A 249 19.30 34.56 31.52
CA TYR A 249 19.16 33.81 30.28
C TYR A 249 18.09 34.44 29.36
N GLN A 250 18.50 34.78 28.13
CA GLN A 250 17.60 35.15 27.04
C GLN A 250 17.79 34.19 25.87
N TYR A 251 16.68 33.76 25.25
CA TYR A 251 16.72 32.88 24.09
C TYR A 251 17.55 33.48 22.96
N HIS A 252 18.59 32.77 22.54
CA HIS A 252 19.43 33.13 21.41
C HIS A 252 18.78 32.60 20.13
N SER A 253 18.36 33.53 19.26
CA SER A 253 17.81 33.18 17.94
C SER A 253 18.87 32.58 17.03
N ILE A 254 18.43 31.77 16.06
CA ILE A 254 19.31 31.12 15.08
C ILE A 254 20.12 32.16 14.27
N GLU A 255 19.51 33.29 13.91
CA GLU A 255 20.20 34.41 13.25
C GLU A 255 21.41 34.92 14.05
N LYS A 256 21.33 34.94 15.38
CA LYS A 256 22.43 35.36 16.25
C LYS A 256 23.57 34.34 16.20
N PHE A 257 23.26 33.05 16.23
CA PHE A 257 24.28 32.01 16.06
C PHE A 257 24.98 32.10 14.70
N VAL A 258 24.24 32.36 13.62
CA VAL A 258 24.82 32.52 12.27
C VAL A 258 25.77 33.72 12.21
N LYS A 259 25.38 34.87 12.78
CA LYS A 259 26.27 36.04 12.87
C LYS A 259 27.53 35.75 13.69
N CYS A 260 27.39 35.05 14.82
CA CYS A 260 28.53 34.62 15.63
C CYS A 260 29.47 33.69 14.85
N PHE A 261 28.93 32.73 14.08
CA PHE A 261 29.73 31.84 13.24
C PHE A 261 30.48 32.60 12.15
N GLN A 262 29.84 33.55 11.46
CA GLN A 262 30.51 34.41 10.46
C GLN A 262 31.66 35.23 11.06
N SER A 263 31.56 35.62 12.33
CA SER A 263 32.63 36.34 13.05
C SER A 263 33.70 35.43 13.65
N TYR A 264 33.43 34.12 13.78
CA TYR A 264 34.31 33.16 14.43
C TYR A 264 35.44 32.73 13.48
N LYS A 265 36.69 33.08 13.80
CA LYS A 265 37.87 32.62 13.05
C LYS A 265 38.18 31.17 13.43
N LEU A 266 37.77 30.22 12.59
CA LEU A 266 38.25 28.83 12.69
C LEU A 266 39.79 28.80 12.54
N PRO A 267 40.52 28.00 13.34
CA PRO A 267 41.90 27.66 13.01
C PRO A 267 41.89 27.03 11.62
N GLN A 268 42.56 27.65 10.65
CA GLN A 268 42.60 27.14 9.29
C GLN A 268 43.18 25.71 9.31
N PRO A 269 42.43 24.66 8.90
CA PRO A 269 43.11 23.59 8.19
C PRO A 269 43.69 24.21 6.92
N LEU A 270 44.75 23.63 6.36
CA LEU A 270 45.38 24.03 5.10
C LEU A 270 44.37 24.10 3.92
N LEU A 271 43.46 25.07 3.91
CA LEU A 271 42.82 25.63 2.73
C LEU A 271 43.90 26.46 2.05
N ASN A 272 44.90 25.73 1.58
CA ASN A 272 45.86 26.22 0.63
C ASN A 272 45.05 26.86 -0.50
N ASN A 273 45.47 28.07 -0.86
CA ASN A 273 45.25 28.68 -2.18
C ASN A 273 45.78 27.81 -3.35
N ASN A 274 45.90 26.48 -3.19
CA ASN A 274 46.36 25.52 -4.20
C ASN A 274 45.24 25.01 -5.09
N CYS A 275 43.96 25.28 -4.81
CA CYS A 275 42.88 24.99 -5.79
C CYS A 275 43.07 25.75 -7.13
N ASN A 276 44.00 26.71 -7.21
CA ASN A 276 44.35 27.39 -8.46
C ASN A 276 45.74 27.05 -9.02
N LYS A 277 46.57 26.23 -8.37
CA LYS A 277 47.93 25.91 -8.87
C LYS A 277 48.47 24.55 -8.36
N ALA A 278 47.92 23.44 -8.87
CA ALA A 278 48.64 22.18 -9.12
C ALA A 278 47.64 21.05 -9.41
N GLU A 279 46.97 21.09 -10.56
CA GLU A 279 46.41 19.87 -11.14
C GLU A 279 46.96 19.74 -12.56
N THR A 280 47.81 18.72 -12.72
CA THR A 280 48.40 18.30 -13.98
C THR A 280 47.32 18.04 -15.01
N LYS A 281 47.57 18.42 -16.27
CA LYS A 281 46.76 18.14 -17.47
C LYS A 281 46.29 16.68 -17.62
N LYS A 282 46.91 15.75 -16.87
CA LYS A 282 46.60 14.31 -16.81
C LYS A 282 45.29 13.99 -16.05
N ASP A 283 44.97 14.69 -14.96
CA ASP A 283 43.73 14.44 -14.19
C ASP A 283 42.50 15.07 -14.84
N ARG A 284 42.68 16.17 -15.59
CA ARG A 284 41.63 16.72 -16.45
C ARG A 284 41.26 15.79 -17.61
N MET A 285 42.21 15.01 -18.13
CA MET A 285 41.94 14.04 -19.20
C MET A 285 41.26 12.76 -18.69
N SER A 286 41.51 12.31 -17.45
CA SER A 286 40.85 11.12 -16.89
C SER A 286 39.37 11.37 -16.54
N VAL A 287 39.04 12.54 -15.95
CA VAL A 287 37.64 12.92 -15.66
C VAL A 287 36.84 13.16 -16.94
N GLN A 288 37.48 13.68 -17.99
CA GLN A 288 36.83 13.95 -19.28
C GLN A 288 36.68 12.69 -20.15
N GLN A 289 37.50 11.65 -19.95
CA GLN A 289 37.33 10.33 -20.57
C GLN A 289 36.25 9.47 -19.86
N ASP A 290 36.07 9.61 -18.55
CA ASP A 290 35.05 8.87 -17.78
C ASP A 290 33.61 9.37 -18.04
N GLY A 291 33.43 10.63 -18.45
CA GLY A 291 32.12 11.23 -18.71
C GLY A 291 31.35 10.68 -19.92
N ASN A 292 31.98 9.89 -20.78
CA ASN A 292 31.37 9.33 -22.00
C ASN A 292 30.92 7.85 -21.87
N HIS A 293 31.04 7.23 -20.70
CA HIS A 293 30.59 5.86 -20.49
C HIS A 293 29.06 5.79 -20.26
N SER A 294 28.28 6.17 -21.27
CA SER A 294 26.87 5.83 -21.34
C SER A 294 26.75 4.31 -21.39
N ILE A 295 26.15 3.71 -20.37
CA ILE A 295 25.84 2.28 -20.33
C ILE A 295 25.06 1.93 -21.60
N SER A 296 25.46 0.84 -22.27
CA SER A 296 24.77 0.39 -23.47
C SER A 296 23.29 0.17 -23.16
N LYS A 297 22.41 0.78 -23.97
CA LYS A 297 20.95 0.58 -23.87
C LYS A 297 20.58 -0.91 -23.90
N TRP A 298 21.34 -1.73 -24.62
CA TRP A 298 21.16 -3.19 -24.64
C TRP A 298 21.42 -3.85 -23.29
N LYS A 299 22.42 -3.37 -22.52
CA LYS A 299 22.73 -3.89 -21.19
C LYS A 299 21.61 -3.57 -20.20
N ILE A 300 21.10 -2.33 -20.24
CA ILE A 300 19.92 -1.91 -19.46
C ILE A 300 18.70 -2.76 -19.81
N PHE A 301 18.46 -2.98 -21.11
CA PHE A 301 17.37 -3.83 -21.58
C PHE A 301 17.51 -5.27 -21.06
N LYS A 302 18.70 -5.88 -21.20
CA LYS A 302 18.98 -7.26 -20.78
C LYS A 302 18.75 -7.46 -19.28
N ALA A 303 19.29 -6.56 -18.45
CA ALA A 303 19.14 -6.59 -17.01
C ALA A 303 17.67 -6.41 -16.58
N SER A 304 16.96 -5.46 -17.20
CA SER A 304 15.52 -5.26 -16.98
C SER A 304 14.70 -6.48 -17.41
N PHE A 305 15.06 -7.12 -18.52
CA PHE A 305 14.42 -8.33 -19.00
C PHE A 305 14.62 -9.53 -18.07
N LEU A 306 15.84 -9.76 -17.59
CA LEU A 306 16.13 -10.83 -16.62
C LEU A 306 15.35 -10.64 -15.33
N ARG A 307 15.27 -9.41 -14.81
CA ARG A 307 14.45 -9.07 -13.64
C ARG A 307 12.98 -9.40 -13.86
N GLU A 308 12.41 -9.03 -15.00
CA GLU A 308 11.00 -9.31 -15.30
C GLU A 308 10.73 -10.82 -15.45
N VAL A 309 11.65 -11.59 -16.04
CA VAL A 309 11.56 -13.06 -16.09
C VAL A 309 11.56 -13.68 -14.69
N LEU A 310 12.39 -13.15 -13.79
CA LEU A 310 12.46 -13.60 -12.40
C LEU A 310 11.15 -13.31 -11.64
N LEU A 311 10.63 -12.08 -11.77
CA LEU A 311 9.36 -11.69 -11.18
C LEU A 311 8.20 -12.53 -11.73
N LEU A 312 8.23 -12.88 -13.02
CA LEU A 312 7.24 -13.78 -13.63
C LEU A 312 7.24 -15.15 -12.94
N LYS A 313 8.42 -15.77 -12.73
CA LYS A 313 8.53 -17.06 -12.04
C LYS A 313 7.95 -17.02 -10.62
N ARG A 314 8.13 -15.92 -9.88
CA ARG A 314 7.60 -15.75 -8.51
C ARG A 314 6.11 -15.36 -8.47
N ILE A 315 5.54 -14.95 -9.60
CA ILE A 315 4.10 -14.67 -9.77
C ILE A 315 3.42 -15.84 -10.50
N LEU A 316 4.15 -16.92 -10.81
CA LEU A 316 3.64 -18.08 -11.54
C LEU A 316 2.29 -18.62 -11.02
N PRO A 317 2.02 -18.72 -9.70
CA PRO A 317 0.71 -19.19 -9.22
C PRO A 317 -0.47 -18.36 -9.75
N VAL A 318 -0.31 -17.04 -9.92
CA VAL A 318 -1.35 -16.16 -10.46
C VAL A 318 -1.57 -16.43 -11.96
N TYR A 319 -0.49 -16.66 -12.72
CA TYR A 319 -0.58 -17.01 -14.14
C TYR A 319 -1.14 -18.42 -14.36
N VAL A 320 -0.82 -19.37 -13.47
CA VAL A 320 -1.41 -20.72 -13.48
C VAL A 320 -2.92 -20.64 -13.25
N PHE A 321 -3.36 -19.87 -12.24
CA PHE A 321 -4.79 -19.64 -12.01
C PHE A 321 -5.45 -18.97 -13.21
N LYS A 322 -4.77 -17.99 -13.84
CA LYS A 322 -5.24 -17.33 -15.07
C LYS A 322 -5.44 -18.33 -16.22
N ALA A 323 -4.52 -19.28 -16.40
CA ALA A 323 -4.62 -20.34 -17.41
C ALA A 323 -5.76 -21.32 -17.10
N ILE A 324 -5.86 -21.81 -15.86
CA ILE A 324 -6.95 -22.69 -15.40
C ILE A 324 -8.30 -22.02 -15.66
N ARG A 325 -8.44 -20.74 -15.31
CA ARG A 325 -9.64 -19.95 -15.59
C ARG A 325 -10.01 -19.94 -17.07
N ILE A 326 -9.04 -19.67 -17.95
CA ILE A 326 -9.28 -19.64 -19.41
C ILE A 326 -9.72 -21.01 -19.91
N ILE A 327 -9.13 -22.10 -19.40
CA ILE A 327 -9.52 -23.47 -19.74
C ILE A 327 -10.95 -23.77 -19.29
N CYS A 328 -11.30 -23.47 -18.04
CA CYS A 328 -12.66 -23.66 -17.52
C CYS A 328 -13.68 -22.87 -18.33
N LEU A 329 -13.38 -21.61 -18.66
CA LEU A 329 -14.28 -20.77 -19.43
C LEU A 329 -14.42 -21.22 -20.89
N ALA A 330 -13.31 -21.63 -21.52
CA ALA A 330 -13.32 -22.20 -22.85
C ALA A 330 -14.17 -23.48 -22.90
N PHE A 331 -14.08 -24.32 -21.87
CA PHE A 331 -14.90 -25.53 -21.74
C PHE A 331 -16.40 -25.21 -21.60
N VAL A 332 -16.77 -24.25 -20.75
CA VAL A 332 -18.17 -23.82 -20.62
C VAL A 332 -18.71 -23.33 -21.96
N ILE A 333 -17.95 -22.51 -22.69
CA ILE A 333 -18.36 -21.95 -23.98
C ILE A 333 -18.44 -23.04 -25.06
N ALA A 334 -17.47 -23.97 -25.08
CA ALA A 334 -17.46 -25.09 -26.01
C ALA A 334 -18.68 -26.01 -25.83
N THR A 335 -19.07 -26.31 -24.58
CA THR A 335 -20.25 -27.13 -24.30
C THR A 335 -21.58 -26.40 -24.53
N LEU A 336 -21.57 -25.07 -24.51
CA LEU A 336 -22.75 -24.25 -24.79
C LEU A 336 -23.02 -24.14 -26.29
N PHE A 337 -21.97 -23.90 -27.08
CA PHE A 337 -22.05 -23.78 -28.55
C PHE A 337 -21.60 -25.08 -29.24
N LEU A 338 -22.22 -26.20 -28.87
CA LEU A 338 -21.94 -27.49 -29.50
C LEU A 338 -22.30 -27.43 -30.98
N ARG A 339 -21.35 -27.80 -31.84
CA ARG A 339 -21.55 -27.88 -33.29
C ARG A 339 -22.79 -28.67 -33.72
N THR A 340 -23.18 -29.70 -32.97
CA THR A 340 -24.37 -30.52 -33.26
C THR A 340 -25.70 -29.77 -33.10
N GLU A 341 -25.72 -28.69 -32.32
CA GLU A 341 -26.91 -27.87 -32.02
C GLU A 341 -26.90 -26.51 -32.75
N MET A 342 -25.88 -26.27 -33.58
CA MET A 342 -25.71 -25.03 -34.34
C MET A 342 -25.94 -25.28 -35.84
N ASN A 343 -27.19 -25.13 -36.28
CA ASN A 343 -27.57 -25.26 -37.68
C ASN A 343 -27.16 -24.01 -38.50
N HIS A 344 -27.19 -24.09 -39.84
CA HIS A 344 -26.79 -22.99 -40.73
C HIS A 344 -27.94 -22.41 -41.57
N ASP A 345 -29.18 -22.84 -41.28
CA ASP A 345 -30.30 -22.68 -42.21
C ASP A 345 -31.05 -21.36 -42.00
N THR A 346 -30.99 -20.76 -40.80
CA THR A 346 -31.76 -19.56 -40.45
C THR A 346 -30.88 -18.37 -40.03
N VAL A 347 -31.43 -17.16 -40.21
CA VAL A 347 -30.80 -15.91 -39.73
C VAL A 347 -30.61 -15.95 -38.20
N PHE A 348 -31.53 -16.58 -37.47
CA PHE A 348 -31.43 -16.77 -36.02
C PHE A 348 -30.27 -17.67 -35.60
N ASP A 349 -29.93 -18.69 -36.41
CA ASP A 349 -28.77 -19.53 -36.12
C ASP A 349 -27.45 -18.78 -36.34
N GLY A 350 -27.38 -17.91 -37.34
CA GLY A 350 -26.20 -17.07 -37.54
C GLY A 350 -26.00 -16.01 -36.44
N ILE A 351 -27.06 -15.59 -35.74
CA ILE A 351 -26.94 -14.77 -34.51
C ILE A 351 -26.24 -15.56 -33.39
N LYS A 352 -26.47 -16.87 -33.26
CA LYS A 352 -25.78 -17.72 -32.27
C LYS A 352 -24.27 -17.76 -32.52
N TYR A 353 -23.85 -17.97 -33.78
CA TYR A 353 -22.42 -17.93 -34.16
C TYR A 353 -21.76 -16.58 -33.87
N MET A 354 -22.47 -15.50 -34.15
CA MET A 354 -21.96 -14.15 -33.88
C MET A 354 -21.85 -13.88 -32.37
N GLY A 355 -22.82 -14.34 -31.57
CA GLY A 355 -22.77 -14.26 -30.10
C GLY A 355 -21.59 -15.02 -29.52
N ALA A 356 -21.29 -16.20 -30.08
CA ALA A 356 -20.13 -16.99 -29.73
C ALA A 356 -18.81 -16.22 -30.00
N LEU A 357 -18.68 -15.60 -31.19
CA LEU A 357 -17.51 -14.77 -31.55
C LEU A 357 -17.36 -13.55 -30.63
N PHE A 358 -18.46 -12.84 -30.34
CA PHE A 358 -18.45 -11.68 -29.46
C PHE A 358 -18.00 -12.06 -28.04
N LEU A 359 -18.51 -13.17 -27.51
CA LEU A 359 -18.13 -13.66 -26.21
C LEU A 359 -16.63 -13.97 -26.15
N GLY A 360 -16.07 -14.57 -27.21
CA GLY A 360 -14.62 -14.73 -27.36
C GLY A 360 -13.89 -13.39 -27.23
N VAL A 361 -14.35 -12.35 -27.92
CA VAL A 361 -13.78 -10.99 -27.84
C VAL A 361 -13.88 -10.40 -26.43
N VAL A 362 -14.99 -10.58 -25.72
CA VAL A 362 -15.18 -10.11 -24.33
C VAL A 362 -14.20 -10.80 -23.38
N VAL A 363 -14.07 -12.13 -23.47
CA VAL A 363 -13.11 -12.90 -22.67
C VAL A 363 -11.68 -12.42 -22.90
N MET A 364 -11.34 -12.13 -24.16
CA MET A 364 -10.00 -11.68 -24.53
C MET A 364 -9.71 -10.27 -23.99
N ASN A 365 -10.67 -9.35 -24.05
CA ASN A 365 -10.50 -7.99 -23.53
C ASN A 365 -10.41 -7.96 -21.98
N THR A 366 -11.26 -8.72 -21.30
CA THR A 366 -11.26 -8.80 -19.83
C THR A 366 -9.97 -9.40 -19.28
N ASN A 367 -9.33 -10.29 -20.03
CA ASN A 367 -8.04 -10.88 -19.67
C ASN A 367 -6.91 -9.84 -19.53
N SER A 368 -6.93 -8.78 -20.33
CA SER A 368 -5.91 -7.73 -20.30
C SER A 368 -6.03 -6.77 -19.10
N MET A 369 -7.17 -6.74 -18.40
CA MET A 369 -7.35 -5.93 -17.18
C MET A 369 -6.50 -6.37 -15.99
N ILE A 370 -6.08 -7.63 -15.97
CA ILE A 370 -5.24 -8.14 -14.88
C ILE A 370 -3.83 -7.54 -14.98
N GLU A 371 -3.32 -7.37 -16.21
CA GLU A 371 -2.01 -6.75 -16.44
C GLU A 371 -1.99 -5.28 -15.99
N LEU A 372 -3.10 -4.54 -16.20
CA LEU A 372 -3.30 -3.18 -15.71
C LEU A 372 -3.08 -3.07 -14.19
N ILE A 373 -3.65 -3.99 -13.40
CA ILE A 373 -3.52 -4.01 -11.93
C ILE A 373 -2.07 -4.29 -11.53
N ILE A 374 -1.44 -5.28 -12.14
CA ILE A 374 -0.05 -5.66 -11.85
C ILE A 374 0.93 -4.53 -12.21
N THR A 375 0.75 -3.89 -13.37
CA THR A 375 1.58 -2.76 -13.79
C THR A 375 1.42 -1.57 -12.86
N THR A 376 0.20 -1.23 -12.45
CA THR A 376 -0.06 -0.07 -11.57
C THR A 376 0.61 -0.23 -10.20
N ARG A 377 0.62 -1.44 -9.63
CA ARG A 377 1.33 -1.73 -8.36
C ARG A 377 2.85 -1.58 -8.44
N ARG A 378 3.44 -1.70 -9.62
CA ARG A 378 4.89 -1.57 -9.85
C ARG A 378 5.36 -0.13 -10.08
N LEU A 379 4.44 0.77 -10.44
CA LEU A 379 4.76 2.17 -10.76
C LEU A 379 5.51 2.91 -9.64
N PRO A 380 5.17 2.79 -8.34
CA PRO A 380 5.91 3.51 -7.29
C PRO A 380 7.39 3.13 -7.22
N ILE A 381 7.69 1.84 -7.40
CA ILE A 381 9.07 1.32 -7.42
C ILE A 381 9.79 1.79 -8.68
N PHE A 382 9.10 1.81 -9.82
CA PHE A 382 9.65 2.36 -11.05
C PHE A 382 9.99 3.85 -10.92
N TYR A 383 9.12 4.68 -10.33
CA TYR A 383 9.43 6.10 -10.11
C TYR A 383 10.64 6.29 -9.20
N LYS A 384 10.79 5.48 -8.14
CA LYS A 384 12.02 5.45 -7.32
C LYS A 384 13.24 5.12 -8.18
N GLN A 385 13.21 4.05 -8.97
CA GLN A 385 14.34 3.60 -9.80
C GLN A 385 14.67 4.59 -10.92
N ARG A 386 13.65 5.22 -11.51
CA ARG A 386 13.85 6.29 -12.51
C ARG A 386 14.59 7.47 -11.91
N ASP A 387 14.16 7.93 -10.73
CA ASP A 387 14.74 9.12 -10.11
C ASP A 387 16.12 8.81 -9.47
N LEU A 388 16.36 7.58 -8.98
CA LEU A 388 17.62 7.18 -8.33
C LEU A 388 18.67 6.60 -9.28
N LEU A 389 18.29 5.68 -10.16
CA LEU A 389 19.17 4.95 -11.09
C LEU A 389 19.12 5.50 -12.53
N SER A 390 18.41 6.62 -12.76
CA SER A 390 18.21 7.22 -14.08
C SER A 390 17.60 6.24 -15.11
N LEU A 391 16.74 5.33 -14.63
CA LEU A 391 16.11 4.29 -15.47
C LEU A 391 15.09 4.90 -16.44
N PRO A 392 15.27 4.76 -17.77
CA PRO A 392 14.35 5.36 -18.74
C PRO A 392 13.01 4.60 -18.82
N GLY A 393 11.95 5.29 -19.27
CA GLY A 393 10.58 4.73 -19.35
C GLY A 393 10.46 3.46 -20.19
N TRP A 394 11.24 3.37 -21.28
CA TRP A 394 11.24 2.18 -22.14
C TRP A 394 11.78 0.93 -21.44
N ALA A 395 12.67 1.06 -20.45
CA ALA A 395 13.29 -0.10 -19.79
C ALA A 395 12.28 -0.91 -18.96
N LEU A 396 11.16 -0.31 -18.54
CA LEU A 396 10.06 -1.04 -17.90
C LEU A 396 9.13 -1.69 -18.93
N ILE A 397 8.72 -0.93 -19.95
CA ILE A 397 7.66 -1.36 -20.88
C ILE A 397 8.18 -2.40 -21.88
N SER A 398 9.39 -2.23 -22.42
CA SER A 398 9.89 -3.10 -23.48
C SER A 398 10.08 -4.56 -23.04
N PRO A 399 10.62 -4.87 -21.84
CA PRO A 399 10.74 -6.27 -21.42
C PRO A 399 9.38 -6.89 -21.08
N ILE A 400 8.48 -6.13 -20.46
CA ILE A 400 7.10 -6.57 -20.19
C ILE A 400 6.40 -6.92 -21.51
N PHE A 401 6.55 -6.07 -22.53
CA PHE A 401 6.03 -6.32 -23.88
C PHE A 401 6.56 -7.62 -24.47
N LEU A 402 7.87 -7.83 -24.42
CA LEU A 402 8.49 -9.02 -25.01
C LEU A 402 8.11 -10.31 -24.27
N ILE A 403 7.99 -10.29 -22.93
CA ILE A 403 7.57 -11.44 -22.12
C ILE A 403 6.08 -11.75 -22.29
N SER A 404 5.26 -10.72 -22.48
CA SER A 404 3.82 -10.91 -22.64
C SER A 404 3.43 -11.55 -23.99
N LEU A 405 4.30 -11.51 -25.01
CA LEU A 405 4.09 -12.22 -26.28
C LEU A 405 3.87 -13.73 -26.06
N PRO A 406 4.86 -14.52 -25.60
CA PRO A 406 4.71 -15.98 -25.47
C PRO A 406 3.59 -16.38 -24.52
N ILE A 407 3.36 -15.62 -23.43
CA ILE A 407 2.25 -15.88 -22.49
C ILE A 407 0.90 -15.71 -23.19
N SER A 408 0.75 -14.62 -23.95
CA SER A 408 -0.46 -14.39 -24.73
C SER A 408 -0.66 -15.51 -25.75
N LEU A 409 0.39 -15.95 -26.44
CA LEU A 409 0.33 -17.05 -27.41
C LEU A 409 -0.11 -18.36 -26.77
N MET A 410 0.44 -18.70 -25.62
CA MET A 410 0.01 -19.88 -24.85
C MET A 410 -1.48 -19.79 -24.50
N GLU A 411 -1.94 -18.65 -23.99
CA GLU A 411 -3.36 -18.43 -23.68
C GLU A 411 -4.25 -18.48 -24.93
N THR A 412 -3.75 -17.98 -26.07
CA THR A 412 -4.44 -18.10 -27.35
C THR A 412 -4.59 -19.56 -27.76
N GLY A 413 -3.49 -20.31 -27.69
CA GLY A 413 -3.41 -21.71 -28.11
C GLY A 413 -4.33 -22.60 -27.27
N LEU A 414 -4.33 -22.40 -25.95
CA LEU A 414 -5.23 -23.11 -25.03
C LEU A 414 -6.70 -22.88 -25.38
N TRP A 415 -7.09 -21.62 -25.60
CA TRP A 415 -8.46 -21.31 -26.00
C TRP A 415 -8.83 -21.89 -27.36
N THR A 416 -7.98 -21.69 -28.37
CA THR A 416 -8.26 -22.17 -29.73
C THR A 416 -8.32 -23.67 -29.75
N CYS A 417 -7.42 -24.39 -29.08
CA CYS A 417 -7.46 -25.85 -29.01
C CYS A 417 -8.80 -26.37 -28.47
N LEU A 418 -9.31 -25.76 -27.39
CA LEU A 418 -10.56 -26.17 -26.76
C LEU A 418 -11.83 -25.76 -27.53
N THR A 419 -11.80 -24.61 -28.21
CA THR A 419 -13.01 -24.05 -28.86
C THR A 419 -13.08 -24.30 -30.36
N TYR A 420 -11.95 -24.52 -31.04
CA TYR A 420 -11.87 -24.57 -32.51
C TYR A 420 -12.69 -25.72 -33.10
N TYR A 421 -12.45 -26.96 -32.66
CA TYR A 421 -13.17 -28.11 -33.20
C TYR A 421 -14.62 -28.18 -32.71
N VAL A 422 -14.85 -27.77 -31.46
CA VAL A 422 -16.16 -27.90 -30.81
C VAL A 422 -17.17 -26.87 -31.33
N ILE A 423 -16.72 -25.65 -31.65
CA ILE A 423 -17.57 -24.54 -32.09
C ILE A 423 -17.40 -24.25 -33.60
N GLY A 424 -16.21 -24.47 -34.16
CA GLY A 424 -15.89 -24.24 -35.58
C GLY A 424 -15.27 -22.87 -35.90
N TYR A 425 -14.52 -22.25 -34.98
CA TYR A 425 -13.92 -20.92 -35.19
C TYR A 425 -12.73 -20.88 -36.15
N ALA A 426 -12.34 -19.70 -36.65
CA ALA A 426 -11.00 -19.46 -37.20
C ALA A 426 -9.99 -19.15 -36.08
N PRO A 427 -8.72 -19.61 -36.17
CA PRO A 427 -7.72 -19.34 -35.14
C PRO A 427 -7.19 -17.90 -35.29
N SER A 428 -7.32 -17.07 -34.25
CA SER A 428 -6.77 -15.70 -34.26
C SER A 428 -5.67 -15.50 -33.20
N PHE A 429 -4.47 -15.24 -33.71
CA PHE A 429 -3.22 -14.93 -32.98
C PHE A 429 -3.19 -13.48 -32.43
N ILE A 430 -4.20 -12.66 -32.76
CA ILE A 430 -4.21 -11.19 -32.63
C ILE A 430 -4.36 -10.69 -31.16
N ARG A 431 -4.31 -11.59 -30.17
CA ARG A 431 -4.69 -11.31 -28.77
C ARG A 431 -3.75 -10.37 -28.04
N PHE A 432 -2.47 -10.42 -28.38
CA PHE A 432 -1.43 -9.62 -27.76
C PHE A 432 -1.58 -8.11 -28.00
N LEU A 433 -2.15 -7.71 -29.15
CA LEU A 433 -2.20 -6.31 -29.58
C LEU A 433 -3.05 -5.42 -28.68
N LYS A 434 -4.00 -6.02 -27.95
CA LYS A 434 -4.90 -5.32 -27.04
C LYS A 434 -4.28 -5.02 -25.67
N GLN A 435 -3.21 -5.70 -25.28
CA GLN A 435 -2.51 -5.46 -24.01
C GLN A 435 -1.83 -4.08 -23.97
N GLY A 436 -1.45 -3.52 -25.13
CA GLY A 436 -0.83 -2.20 -25.23
C GLY A 436 -1.74 -1.08 -24.69
N LEU A 437 -3.04 -1.14 -24.98
CA LEU A 437 -4.03 -0.16 -24.50
C LEU A 437 -4.12 -0.14 -22.96
N TYR A 438 -4.22 -1.31 -22.33
CA TYR A 438 -4.37 -1.40 -20.87
C TYR A 438 -3.09 -1.02 -20.13
N ARG A 439 -1.92 -1.20 -20.74
CA ARG A 439 -0.66 -0.66 -20.18
C ARG A 439 -0.63 0.86 -20.24
N PHE A 440 -1.08 1.43 -21.35
CA PHE A 440 -1.20 2.88 -21.47
C PHE A 440 -2.13 3.45 -20.41
N ILE A 441 -3.30 2.84 -20.21
CA ILE A 441 -4.23 3.22 -19.16
C ILE A 441 -3.59 3.07 -17.76
N ALA A 442 -2.80 2.01 -17.51
CA ALA A 442 -2.06 1.85 -16.24
C ALA A 442 -1.12 3.03 -15.97
N THR A 443 -0.37 3.45 -16.99
CA THR A 443 0.61 4.54 -16.89
C THR A 443 -0.05 5.90 -16.65
N ILE A 444 -1.22 6.14 -17.25
CA ILE A 444 -2.00 7.37 -17.05
C ILE A 444 -2.69 7.37 -15.69
N GLY A 445 -3.32 6.26 -15.30
CA GLY A 445 -4.12 6.16 -14.09
C GLY A 445 -3.29 6.35 -12.82
N ARG A 446 -2.04 5.86 -12.80
CA ARG A 446 -1.03 5.93 -11.71
C ARG A 446 -1.43 5.34 -10.36
N THR A 447 -2.70 5.42 -9.97
CA THR A 447 -3.30 4.77 -8.81
C THR A 447 -4.18 3.60 -9.27
N PRO A 448 -4.29 2.52 -8.48
CA PRO A 448 -5.04 1.33 -8.89
C PRO A 448 -6.51 1.63 -9.14
N VAL A 449 -7.11 2.55 -8.38
CA VAL A 449 -8.52 2.95 -8.52
C VAL A 449 -8.75 3.60 -9.88
N ILE A 450 -8.00 4.67 -10.22
CA ILE A 450 -8.19 5.40 -11.48
C ILE A 450 -7.89 4.50 -12.69
N SER A 451 -6.80 3.73 -12.63
CA SER A 451 -6.42 2.78 -13.69
C SER A 451 -7.56 1.80 -14.00
N VAL A 452 -8.14 1.16 -12.97
CA VAL A 452 -9.21 0.15 -13.14
C VAL A 452 -10.49 0.77 -13.72
N ILE A 453 -10.86 1.98 -13.30
CA ILE A 453 -12.08 2.61 -13.81
C ILE A 453 -11.88 3.03 -15.28
N LEU A 454 -10.78 3.69 -15.62
CA LEU A 454 -10.46 4.03 -17.03
C LEU A 454 -10.33 2.77 -17.91
N GLY A 455 -9.78 1.68 -17.36
CA GLY A 455 -9.69 0.39 -18.04
C GLY A 455 -11.06 -0.13 -18.40
N THR A 456 -11.93 -0.26 -17.39
CA THR A 456 -13.29 -0.77 -17.61
C THR A 456 -14.13 0.15 -18.50
N GLU A 457 -13.96 1.47 -18.45
CA GLU A 457 -14.55 2.39 -19.43
C GLU A 457 -14.11 2.10 -20.87
N ALA A 458 -12.81 1.91 -21.09
CA ALA A 458 -12.29 1.57 -22.41
C ALA A 458 -12.86 0.23 -22.91
N LEU A 459 -13.07 -0.74 -22.01
CA LEU A 459 -13.76 -1.99 -22.33
C LEU A 459 -15.20 -1.73 -22.78
N VAL A 460 -15.97 -0.96 -22.02
CA VAL A 460 -17.36 -0.62 -22.35
C VAL A 460 -17.45 0.12 -23.68
N ALA A 461 -16.63 1.14 -23.88
CA ALA A 461 -16.56 1.89 -25.12
C ALA A 461 -16.24 0.98 -26.31
N THR A 462 -15.29 0.05 -26.16
CA THR A 462 -14.92 -0.91 -27.21
C THR A 462 -16.09 -1.85 -27.55
N LEU A 463 -16.85 -2.28 -26.55
CA LEU A 463 -17.97 -3.22 -26.75
C LEU A 463 -19.22 -2.55 -27.33
N VAL A 464 -19.53 -1.33 -26.88
CA VAL A 464 -20.67 -0.54 -27.36
C VAL A 464 -20.43 -0.03 -28.78
N LEU A 465 -19.23 0.48 -29.08
CA LEU A 465 -18.90 1.03 -30.39
C LEU A 465 -18.58 -0.03 -31.46
N GLY A 466 -18.34 -1.27 -31.03
CA GLY A 466 -17.93 -2.40 -31.88
C GLY A 466 -19.01 -2.96 -32.82
N GLY A 467 -20.21 -2.37 -32.87
CA GLY A 467 -21.26 -2.71 -33.84
C GLY A 467 -22.00 -4.04 -33.60
N PHE A 468 -21.62 -4.80 -32.57
CA PHE A 468 -22.32 -6.04 -32.22
C PHE A 468 -23.60 -5.78 -31.41
N ILE A 469 -23.55 -4.84 -30.44
CA ILE A 469 -24.70 -4.51 -29.59
C ILE A 469 -25.74 -3.67 -30.36
N ILE A 470 -25.33 -2.92 -31.39
CA ILE A 470 -26.21 -2.10 -32.23
C ILE A 470 -25.92 -2.32 -33.72
N SER A 471 -26.97 -2.57 -34.50
CA SER A 471 -26.94 -2.39 -35.96
C SER A 471 -26.93 -0.89 -36.31
N LYS A 472 -25.80 -0.35 -36.79
CA LYS A 472 -25.69 1.10 -37.08
C LYS A 472 -26.48 1.46 -38.35
N VAL A 473 -27.45 2.38 -38.23
CA VAL A 473 -28.18 2.99 -39.36
C VAL A 473 -28.09 4.53 -39.31
N ASP A 474 -27.66 5.11 -40.44
CA ASP A 474 -27.77 6.48 -41.00
C ASP A 474 -27.56 7.78 -40.18
N GLY A 475 -27.35 7.77 -38.85
CA GLY A 475 -27.53 8.98 -38.03
C GLY A 475 -26.37 9.96 -37.77
N LEU A 476 -25.11 9.54 -37.50
CA LEU A 476 -24.08 10.44 -36.94
C LEU A 476 -22.75 10.42 -37.71
N ARG A 477 -22.42 11.55 -38.35
CA ARG A 477 -21.29 11.71 -39.28
C ARG A 477 -20.08 12.38 -38.60
N GLN A 478 -18.89 11.83 -38.91
CA GLN A 478 -17.51 12.32 -38.69
C GLN A 478 -16.78 11.93 -37.38
N VAL A 479 -17.25 12.25 -36.18
CA VAL A 479 -16.46 11.93 -34.95
C VAL A 479 -16.42 10.42 -34.67
N GLU A 480 -17.53 9.72 -34.93
CA GLU A 480 -17.62 8.26 -34.81
C GLU A 480 -16.73 7.53 -35.83
N ARG A 481 -16.37 8.17 -36.96
CA ARG A 481 -15.52 7.54 -37.98
C ARG A 481 -14.05 7.44 -37.57
N ILE A 482 -13.57 8.31 -36.67
CA ILE A 482 -12.19 8.30 -36.18
C ILE A 482 -12.05 7.32 -34.99
N LEU A 483 -13.08 7.18 -34.15
CA LEU A 483 -13.11 6.18 -33.08
C LEU A 483 -13.49 4.77 -33.59
N ALA A 484 -14.30 4.68 -34.66
CA ALA A 484 -14.63 3.44 -35.36
C ALA A 484 -13.49 2.91 -36.26
N ILE A 485 -12.29 3.51 -36.21
CA ILE A 485 -11.09 2.91 -36.80
C ILE A 485 -10.78 1.53 -36.15
N TYR A 486 -11.32 1.26 -34.95
CA TYR A 486 -11.32 -0.07 -34.32
C TYR A 486 -12.37 -1.05 -34.86
N ALA A 487 -13.40 -0.59 -35.57
CA ALA A 487 -14.52 -1.39 -36.04
C ALA A 487 -15.13 -0.77 -37.30
N THR A 488 -14.47 -1.04 -38.43
CA THR A 488 -14.98 -1.21 -39.81
C THR A 488 -16.01 -0.21 -40.39
N HIS A 489 -15.70 0.34 -41.57
CA HIS A 489 -16.57 1.19 -42.40
C HIS A 489 -17.89 0.52 -42.84
N VAL A 490 -18.93 1.33 -43.09
CA VAL A 490 -20.28 0.91 -43.54
C VAL A 490 -20.56 1.40 -44.97
N ILE A 491 -21.03 0.50 -45.86
CA ILE A 491 -21.70 0.81 -47.14
C ILE A 491 -22.91 -0.13 -47.28
N TYR A 492 -24.05 0.43 -47.72
CA TYR A 492 -25.29 -0.30 -48.04
C TYR A 492 -25.40 -0.54 -49.55
N VAL A 493 -25.62 -1.79 -50.00
CA VAL A 493 -26.37 -2.15 -51.22
C VAL A 493 -26.95 -3.57 -51.09
N SER A 494 -28.18 -3.73 -51.59
CA SER A 494 -29.00 -4.94 -51.77
C SER A 494 -28.40 -5.94 -52.76
N ASP A 495 -27.82 -7.03 -52.25
CA ASP A 495 -27.84 -8.40 -52.79
C ASP A 495 -26.87 -9.26 -51.98
N ALA A 496 -27.36 -10.27 -51.25
CA ALA A 496 -26.51 -11.19 -50.49
C ALA A 496 -26.70 -12.62 -51.03
N LYS A 497 -25.61 -13.31 -51.38
CA LYS A 497 -25.65 -14.64 -52.00
C LYS A 497 -25.64 -15.78 -50.97
N THR A 498 -25.27 -15.50 -49.73
CA THR A 498 -25.19 -16.49 -48.63
C THR A 498 -25.75 -15.91 -47.33
N VAL A 499 -26.23 -16.78 -46.43
CA VAL A 499 -26.72 -16.39 -45.09
C VAL A 499 -25.65 -15.62 -44.30
N GLY A 500 -24.38 -16.02 -44.44
CA GLY A 500 -23.25 -15.33 -43.80
C GLY A 500 -23.04 -13.91 -44.33
N GLU A 501 -23.09 -13.71 -45.65
CA GLU A 501 -23.00 -12.38 -46.27
C GLU A 501 -24.21 -11.50 -45.90
N ALA A 502 -25.41 -12.09 -45.84
CA ALA A 502 -26.62 -11.40 -45.41
C ALA A 502 -26.49 -10.89 -43.97
N ILE A 503 -25.95 -11.71 -43.06
CA ILE A 503 -25.76 -11.33 -41.65
C ILE A 503 -24.69 -10.24 -41.48
N LEU A 504 -23.57 -10.33 -42.20
CA LEU A 504 -22.53 -9.30 -42.17
C LEU A 504 -23.08 -7.96 -42.67
N LYS A 505 -23.84 -7.97 -43.77
CA LYS A 505 -24.49 -6.77 -44.32
C LYS A 505 -25.57 -6.21 -43.39
N VAL A 506 -26.42 -7.05 -42.79
CA VAL A 506 -27.47 -6.65 -41.84
C VAL A 506 -26.88 -5.98 -40.58
N ARG A 507 -25.67 -6.36 -40.18
CA ARG A 507 -24.96 -5.76 -39.03
C ARG A 507 -24.00 -4.62 -39.42
N GLY A 508 -23.90 -4.27 -40.70
CA GLY A 508 -22.99 -3.22 -41.18
C GLY A 508 -21.50 -3.58 -41.07
N LEU A 509 -21.17 -4.87 -41.09
CA LEU A 509 -19.80 -5.38 -41.08
C LEU A 509 -19.27 -5.55 -42.51
N LEU A 510 -17.96 -5.34 -42.69
CA LEU A 510 -17.31 -5.44 -44.00
C LEU A 510 -17.29 -6.89 -44.50
N SER A 511 -17.75 -7.12 -45.73
CA SER A 511 -17.85 -8.44 -46.35
C SER A 511 -16.59 -8.88 -47.10
N ASP A 512 -15.72 -7.96 -47.53
CA ASP A 512 -14.55 -8.32 -48.35
C ASP A 512 -13.38 -8.85 -47.51
N SER A 513 -12.75 -9.92 -48.00
CA SER A 513 -11.62 -10.60 -47.33
C SER A 513 -10.38 -9.71 -47.12
N GLN A 514 -10.19 -8.67 -47.95
CA GLN A 514 -9.07 -7.74 -47.82
C GLN A 514 -9.11 -6.96 -46.50
N TRP A 515 -10.30 -6.66 -45.99
CA TRP A 515 -10.48 -5.92 -44.74
C TRP A 515 -9.98 -6.69 -43.52
N TYR A 516 -9.94 -8.01 -43.58
CA TYR A 516 -9.37 -8.83 -42.51
C TYR A 516 -7.89 -8.50 -42.28
N TRP A 517 -7.08 -8.44 -43.35
CA TRP A 517 -5.66 -8.12 -43.27
C TRP A 517 -5.40 -6.67 -42.88
N VAL A 518 -6.25 -5.74 -43.36
CA VAL A 518 -6.20 -4.33 -42.95
C VAL A 518 -6.49 -4.17 -41.46
N CYS A 519 -7.49 -4.88 -40.91
CA CYS A 519 -7.79 -4.88 -39.48
C CYS A 519 -6.62 -5.41 -38.63
N ILE A 520 -5.93 -6.45 -39.11
CA ILE A 520 -4.71 -6.96 -38.47
C ILE A 520 -3.62 -5.89 -38.44
N GLY A 521 -3.39 -5.22 -39.57
CA GLY A 521 -2.42 -4.13 -39.68
C GLY A 521 -2.73 -2.95 -38.74
N ILE A 522 -4.01 -2.54 -38.67
CA ILE A 522 -4.47 -1.47 -37.79
C ILE A 522 -4.30 -1.84 -36.31
N LEU A 523 -4.69 -3.05 -35.91
CA LEU A 523 -4.52 -3.51 -34.53
C LEU A 523 -3.03 -3.58 -34.14
N PHE A 524 -2.17 -3.95 -35.08
CA PHE A 524 -0.72 -3.96 -34.85
C PHE A 524 -0.16 -2.55 -34.70
N GLY A 525 -0.56 -1.63 -35.57
CA GLY A 525 -0.20 -0.22 -35.48
C GLY A 525 -0.64 0.42 -34.15
N LEU A 526 -1.89 0.19 -33.73
CA LEU A 526 -2.42 0.70 -32.47
C LEU A 526 -1.68 0.14 -31.25
N ALA A 527 -1.33 -1.14 -31.25
CA ALA A 527 -0.53 -1.73 -30.19
C ALA A 527 0.83 -1.02 -30.04
N LEU A 528 1.51 -0.73 -31.16
CA LEU A 528 2.77 0.01 -31.14
C LEU A 528 2.58 1.44 -30.64
N VAL A 529 1.55 2.15 -31.13
CA VAL A 529 1.23 3.51 -30.71
C VAL A 529 0.99 3.58 -29.20
N PHE A 530 0.16 2.69 -28.63
CA PHE A 530 -0.09 2.70 -27.19
C PHE A 530 1.16 2.39 -26.36
N ASN A 531 2.06 1.51 -26.82
CA ASN A 531 3.32 1.27 -26.13
C ASN A 531 4.25 2.49 -26.19
N ILE A 532 4.33 3.19 -27.34
CA ILE A 532 5.11 4.44 -27.48
C ILE A 532 4.54 5.54 -26.58
N LEU A 533 3.22 5.73 -26.59
CA LEU A 533 2.56 6.71 -25.73
C LEU A 533 2.75 6.38 -24.24
N SER A 534 2.78 5.10 -23.87
CA SER A 534 3.08 4.65 -22.51
C SER A 534 4.50 5.02 -22.08
N ILE A 535 5.49 4.87 -22.98
CA ILE A 535 6.88 5.26 -22.72
C ILE A 535 6.95 6.77 -22.46
N PHE A 536 6.32 7.56 -23.32
CA PHE A 536 6.26 9.01 -23.18
C PHE A 536 5.54 9.45 -21.89
N ALA A 537 4.47 8.74 -21.52
CA ALA A 537 3.76 8.96 -20.26
C ALA A 537 4.66 8.69 -19.06
N LEU A 538 5.41 7.57 -19.03
CA LEU A 538 6.34 7.27 -17.93
C LEU A 538 7.50 8.27 -17.81
N GLU A 539 7.96 8.84 -18.93
CA GLU A 539 9.02 9.84 -18.93
C GLU A 539 8.53 11.22 -18.44
N LYS A 540 7.34 11.67 -18.87
CA LYS A 540 6.83 13.00 -18.51
C LYS A 540 6.03 13.06 -17.22
N LEU A 541 5.31 12.00 -16.86
CA LEU A 541 4.44 12.02 -15.70
C LEU A 541 5.24 11.86 -14.40
N LYS A 542 4.83 12.59 -13.37
CA LYS A 542 5.43 12.52 -12.02
C LYS A 542 4.69 11.53 -11.15
N SER A 543 5.37 11.04 -10.10
CA SER A 543 4.75 10.19 -9.08
C SER A 543 3.45 10.83 -8.56
N PRO A 544 2.35 10.06 -8.43
CA PRO A 544 1.07 10.57 -7.93
C PRO A 544 1.15 11.01 -6.46
N TYR A 545 2.05 10.40 -5.68
CA TYR A 545 2.24 10.70 -4.27
C TYR A 545 3.13 11.93 -4.10
N LYS A 546 2.53 13.12 -4.16
CA LYS A 546 3.21 14.34 -3.71
C LYS A 546 3.15 14.39 -2.19
N HIS A 547 4.31 14.38 -1.54
CA HIS A 547 4.47 14.80 -0.15
C HIS A 547 4.15 16.29 -0.04
N GLN A 548 2.86 16.64 0.01
CA GLN A 548 2.45 17.95 0.47
C GLN A 548 2.52 17.93 1.99
N ILE A 549 3.65 18.39 2.52
CA ILE A 549 3.67 18.89 3.90
C ILE A 549 2.77 20.12 3.88
N SER A 550 1.53 19.97 4.33
CA SER A 550 0.63 21.07 4.61
C SER A 550 1.23 21.90 5.76
N LYS A 551 2.19 22.77 5.45
CA LYS A 551 2.49 23.95 6.26
C LYS A 551 1.49 25.05 5.88
N GLU A 552 0.21 24.83 6.18
CA GLU A 552 -0.63 25.97 6.56
C GLU A 552 -0.48 26.11 8.07
N SER A 553 0.54 26.85 8.48
CA SER A 553 0.64 27.40 9.83
C SER A 553 -0.52 28.38 10.06
N LYS A 554 -1.71 27.85 10.38
CA LYS A 554 -2.76 28.60 11.09
C LYS A 554 -2.41 28.73 12.57
N GLU A 555 -1.17 29.11 12.87
CA GLU A 555 -0.71 29.45 14.24
C GLU A 555 -1.48 30.64 14.83
N THR A 556 -2.21 31.40 14.01
CA THR A 556 -2.97 32.58 14.43
C THR A 556 -4.29 32.29 15.16
N ARG A 557 -4.84 31.06 15.12
CA ARG A 557 -6.05 30.70 15.90
C ARG A 557 -5.74 30.02 17.24
N TYR A 558 -4.60 29.34 17.36
CA TYR A 558 -4.22 28.64 18.60
C TYR A 558 -3.73 29.60 19.70
N SER A 559 -3.07 30.71 19.33
CA SER A 559 -2.65 31.73 20.30
C SER A 559 -3.82 32.47 20.96
N LYS A 560 -4.96 32.60 20.26
CA LYS A 560 -6.17 33.24 20.79
C LYS A 560 -6.93 32.36 21.79
N TYR A 561 -6.84 31.03 21.67
CA TYR A 561 -7.51 30.10 22.60
C TYR A 561 -6.77 30.01 23.95
N ASN A 562 -5.44 30.00 23.93
CA ASN A 562 -4.64 29.97 25.16
C ASN A 562 -4.64 31.30 25.93
N GLN A 563 -4.92 32.44 25.27
CA GLN A 563 -5.10 33.72 25.97
C GLN A 563 -6.45 33.83 26.71
N ILE A 564 -7.48 33.09 26.29
CA ILE A 564 -8.81 33.15 26.92
C ILE A 564 -8.91 32.18 28.12
N HIS A 565 -8.09 31.13 28.16
CA HIS A 565 -8.09 30.13 29.24
C HIS A 565 -6.82 30.13 30.12
N GLY A 566 -6.07 31.25 30.15
CA GLY A 566 -4.90 31.46 31.01
C GLY A 566 -5.20 31.62 32.51
N GLY A 567 -6.20 30.91 33.03
CA GLY A 567 -6.40 30.72 34.47
C GLY A 567 -5.80 29.38 34.89
N LYS A 568 -5.13 29.32 36.04
CA LYS A 568 -4.67 28.09 36.69
C LYS A 568 -5.86 27.13 36.91
N ALA A 569 -6.25 26.38 35.89
CA ALA A 569 -7.17 25.28 36.01
C ALA A 569 -6.37 24.13 36.63
N SER A 570 -6.59 23.87 37.91
CA SER A 570 -6.20 22.61 38.52
C SER A 570 -6.70 21.48 37.63
N ILE A 571 -5.77 20.68 37.11
CA ILE A 571 -6.02 19.47 36.32
C ILE A 571 -6.76 18.48 37.23
N LYS A 572 -8.08 18.61 37.32
CA LYS A 572 -8.96 17.68 38.03
C LYS A 572 -10.24 17.50 37.21
N ALA A 573 -10.10 16.74 36.16
CA ALA A 573 -11.13 15.81 35.71
C ALA A 573 -10.45 14.58 35.07
N SER A 574 -9.49 13.95 35.78
CA SER A 574 -8.98 12.65 35.35
C SER A 574 -10.09 11.61 35.60
N PHE A 575 -10.62 11.00 34.55
CA PHE A 575 -11.41 9.80 34.73
C PHE A 575 -10.58 8.72 35.45
N PRO A 576 -11.18 7.96 36.39
CA PRO A 576 -10.46 7.08 37.28
C PRO A 576 -10.06 5.80 36.53
N PHE A 577 -8.85 5.75 35.98
CA PHE A 577 -8.26 4.45 35.66
C PHE A 577 -7.73 3.85 36.96
N GLN A 578 -7.92 2.55 37.16
CA GLN A 578 -7.37 1.85 38.31
C GLN A 578 -5.97 1.35 37.94
N PRO A 579 -4.92 1.67 38.69
CA PRO A 579 -3.59 1.13 38.43
C PRO A 579 -3.57 -0.39 38.67
N LEU A 580 -3.19 -1.18 37.66
CA LEU A 580 -3.21 -2.65 37.71
C LEU A 580 -1.82 -3.23 37.47
N SER A 581 -1.44 -4.25 38.26
CA SER A 581 -0.23 -5.05 38.03
C SER A 581 -0.51 -6.23 37.11
N VAL A 582 0.51 -6.64 36.35
CA VAL A 582 0.49 -7.88 35.54
C VAL A 582 1.55 -8.81 36.08
N VAL A 583 1.22 -10.09 36.26
CA VAL A 583 2.13 -11.12 36.77
C VAL A 583 2.06 -12.30 35.82
N PHE A 584 3.20 -12.84 35.45
CA PHE A 584 3.30 -14.05 34.63
C PHE A 584 4.35 -14.99 35.22
N ASN A 585 4.03 -16.28 35.24
CA ASN A 585 4.89 -17.29 35.85
C ASN A 585 5.04 -18.50 34.92
N GLN A 586 6.31 -18.89 34.70
CA GLN A 586 6.74 -20.05 33.91
C GLN A 586 6.10 -20.10 32.52
N ILE A 587 6.16 -18.99 31.79
CA ILE A 587 5.61 -18.92 30.43
C ILE A 587 6.52 -19.70 29.47
N ASN A 588 5.97 -20.78 28.90
CA ASN A 588 6.54 -21.49 27.76
C ASN A 588 5.67 -21.24 26.53
N TYR A 589 6.30 -21.04 25.37
CA TYR A 589 5.57 -20.86 24.12
C TYR A 589 6.22 -21.65 22.99
N PHE A 590 5.39 -22.47 22.33
CA PHE A 590 5.79 -23.38 21.26
C PHE A 590 5.06 -23.06 19.96
N VAL A 591 5.76 -23.19 18.85
CA VAL A 591 5.20 -23.05 17.49
C VAL A 591 5.55 -24.30 16.69
N ASP A 592 4.70 -24.69 15.74
CA ASP A 592 5.00 -25.79 14.85
C ASP A 592 6.23 -25.48 13.97
N MET A 593 7.08 -26.46 13.70
CA MET A 593 8.31 -26.25 12.95
C MET A 593 8.03 -25.77 11.51
N PRO A 594 8.63 -24.66 11.05
CA PRO A 594 8.43 -24.17 9.69
C PRO A 594 9.02 -25.11 8.63
N ASN A 595 8.34 -25.20 7.49
CA ASN A 595 8.69 -26.07 6.36
C ASN A 595 10.08 -25.82 5.74
N GLU A 596 10.70 -24.67 6.02
CA GLU A 596 12.05 -24.34 5.54
C GLU A 596 13.13 -24.96 6.42
N MET A 597 12.95 -24.99 7.74
CA MET A 597 13.90 -25.59 8.68
C MET A 597 13.88 -27.12 8.65
N THR A 598 12.71 -27.72 8.42
CA THR A 598 12.59 -29.17 8.26
C THR A 598 13.35 -29.70 7.05
N LYS A 599 13.53 -28.89 5.99
CA LYS A 599 14.37 -29.23 4.83
C LYS A 599 15.87 -29.27 5.17
N HIS A 600 16.30 -28.59 6.24
CA HIS A 600 17.67 -28.60 6.73
C HIS A 600 17.94 -29.72 7.76
N GLY A 601 17.04 -30.70 7.89
CA GLY A 601 17.29 -31.92 8.65
C GLY A 601 17.00 -31.84 10.16
N THR A 602 16.23 -30.86 10.64
CA THR A 602 15.77 -30.82 12.03
C THR A 602 14.68 -31.86 12.29
N THR A 603 14.87 -32.67 13.34
CA THR A 603 13.97 -33.78 13.73
C THR A 603 12.85 -33.35 14.68
N GLU A 604 12.96 -32.16 15.29
CA GLU A 604 11.96 -31.63 16.21
C GLU A 604 10.67 -31.23 15.49
N LYS A 605 9.52 -31.47 16.11
CA LYS A 605 8.19 -31.11 15.55
C LYS A 605 7.73 -29.71 15.95
N ARG A 606 8.24 -29.18 17.06
CA ARG A 606 7.85 -27.89 17.64
C ARG A 606 9.10 -27.09 17.98
N LEU A 607 9.11 -25.83 17.58
CA LEU A 607 10.13 -24.86 17.95
C LEU A 607 9.69 -24.15 19.23
N GLN A 608 10.53 -24.21 20.26
CA GLN A 608 10.31 -23.46 21.50
C GLN A 608 10.87 -22.04 21.36
N LEU A 609 10.03 -21.03 21.57
CA LEU A 609 10.41 -19.62 21.45
C LEU A 609 10.59 -18.93 22.80
N LEU A 610 9.87 -19.37 23.83
CA LEU A 610 9.97 -18.86 25.20
C LEU A 610 10.17 -20.04 26.15
N GLN A 611 11.13 -19.89 27.08
CA GLN A 611 11.56 -20.90 28.03
C GLN A 611 11.43 -20.35 29.46
N GLU A 612 10.47 -20.86 30.21
CA GLU A 612 10.26 -20.64 31.65
C GLU A 612 10.31 -19.16 32.07
N VAL A 613 9.69 -18.28 31.29
CA VAL A 613 9.79 -16.82 31.53
C VAL A 613 8.83 -16.41 32.65
N SER A 614 9.37 -15.82 33.71
CA SER A 614 8.62 -15.33 34.89
C SER A 614 8.94 -13.87 35.19
N GLY A 615 7.94 -13.10 35.62
CA GLY A 615 8.11 -11.68 35.94
C GLY A 615 6.82 -10.94 36.25
N SER A 616 6.95 -9.65 36.55
CA SER A 616 5.81 -8.79 36.85
C SER A 616 5.99 -7.36 36.35
N PHE A 617 4.87 -6.68 36.11
CA PHE A 617 4.79 -5.27 35.73
C PHE A 617 3.98 -4.51 36.76
N ARG A 618 4.54 -3.39 37.23
CA ARG A 618 3.98 -2.59 38.33
C ARG A 618 3.39 -1.27 37.82
N PRO A 619 2.32 -0.77 38.46
CA PRO A 619 1.76 0.53 38.13
C PRO A 619 2.73 1.68 38.45
N GLY A 620 2.72 2.72 37.61
CA GLY A 620 3.60 3.89 37.74
C GLY A 620 5.06 3.63 37.38
N VAL A 621 5.39 2.41 36.94
CA VAL A 621 6.74 2.02 36.51
C VAL A 621 6.74 1.85 34.99
N LEU A 622 7.75 2.44 34.33
CA LEU A 622 8.05 2.18 32.92
C LEU A 622 8.93 0.93 32.85
N THR A 623 8.38 -0.19 32.40
CA THR A 623 9.17 -1.41 32.20
C THR A 623 9.66 -1.46 30.75
N ALA A 624 10.97 -1.56 30.57
CA ALA A 624 11.59 -1.76 29.26
C ALA A 624 12.01 -3.23 29.11
N LEU A 625 11.56 -3.88 28.04
CA LEU A 625 12.00 -5.20 27.62
C LEU A 625 13.14 -5.03 26.61
N MET A 626 14.34 -5.46 26.99
CA MET A 626 15.55 -5.37 26.18
C MET A 626 16.09 -6.76 25.86
N GLY A 627 16.73 -6.88 24.71
CA GLY A 627 17.34 -8.12 24.23
C GLY A 627 17.68 -8.03 22.75
N VAL A 628 18.58 -8.88 22.29
CA VAL A 628 18.98 -8.92 20.87
C VAL A 628 17.80 -9.25 19.95
N THR A 629 17.94 -8.93 18.66
CA THR A 629 16.94 -9.29 17.64
C THR A 629 16.80 -10.81 17.59
N GLY A 630 15.56 -11.32 17.65
CA GLY A 630 15.29 -12.77 17.68
C GLY A 630 15.14 -13.39 19.07
N ALA A 631 15.41 -12.65 20.16
CA ALA A 631 15.29 -13.14 21.54
C ALA A 631 13.86 -13.40 22.05
N GLY A 632 12.83 -13.32 21.21
CA GLY A 632 11.43 -13.55 21.62
C GLY A 632 10.72 -12.37 22.29
N LYS A 633 11.27 -11.14 22.24
CA LYS A 633 10.68 -9.93 22.85
C LYS A 633 9.23 -9.63 22.41
N THR A 634 9.03 -9.49 21.10
CA THR A 634 7.71 -9.26 20.51
C THR A 634 6.79 -10.47 20.74
N THR A 635 7.34 -11.69 20.74
CA THR A 635 6.60 -12.91 21.07
C THR A 635 6.07 -12.88 22.50
N LEU A 636 6.89 -12.49 23.48
CA LEU A 636 6.46 -12.34 24.88
C LEU A 636 5.38 -11.26 25.01
N LEU A 637 5.58 -10.08 24.41
CA LEU A 637 4.56 -9.03 24.40
C LEU A 637 3.23 -9.50 23.80
N ASP A 638 3.28 -10.19 22.66
CA ASP A 638 2.09 -10.70 21.99
C ASP A 638 1.37 -11.78 22.81
N VAL A 639 2.10 -12.67 23.49
CA VAL A 639 1.53 -13.68 24.39
C VAL A 639 0.86 -13.02 25.60
N LEU A 640 1.54 -12.05 26.23
CA LEU A 640 1.01 -11.30 27.36
C LEU A 640 -0.19 -10.43 26.97
N ALA A 641 -0.20 -9.86 25.78
CA ALA A 641 -1.35 -9.16 25.21
C ALA A 641 -2.47 -10.11 24.74
N GLY A 642 -2.14 -11.39 24.53
CA GLY A 642 -3.03 -12.42 23.98
C GLY A 642 -3.42 -12.18 22.53
N ARG A 643 -2.46 -11.74 21.72
CA ARG A 643 -2.60 -11.47 20.28
C ARG A 643 -2.14 -12.64 19.41
N LYS A 644 -1.42 -13.62 19.96
CA LYS A 644 -1.06 -14.85 19.24
C LYS A 644 -2.30 -15.72 19.04
N THR A 645 -2.63 -16.00 17.78
CA THR A 645 -3.75 -16.88 17.38
C THR A 645 -3.32 -18.33 17.15
N GLU A 646 -2.03 -18.56 16.95
CA GLU A 646 -1.41 -19.86 16.70
C GLU A 646 -0.36 -20.15 17.78
N GLY A 647 0.03 -21.41 17.94
CA GLY A 647 1.01 -21.85 18.94
C GLY A 647 0.39 -22.27 20.28
N TYR A 648 1.20 -22.93 21.10
CA TYR A 648 0.80 -23.50 22.39
C TYR A 648 1.48 -22.72 23.51
N MET A 649 0.69 -22.22 24.47
CA MET A 649 1.18 -21.51 25.64
C MET A 649 0.96 -22.37 26.88
N GLU A 650 2.00 -22.52 27.68
CA GLU A 650 1.95 -23.09 29.03
C GLU A 650 2.41 -22.04 30.05
N GLY A 651 1.91 -22.13 31.27
CA GLY A 651 2.17 -21.17 32.34
C GLY A 651 0.92 -20.38 32.75
N THR A 652 1.09 -19.39 33.64
CA THR A 652 -0.04 -18.63 34.20
C THR A 652 0.17 -17.12 34.06
N ILE A 653 -0.90 -16.40 33.74
CA ILE A 653 -0.92 -14.93 33.66
C ILE A 653 -2.05 -14.42 34.57
N LYS A 654 -1.68 -13.57 35.53
CA LYS A 654 -2.59 -12.94 36.48
C LYS A 654 -2.55 -11.41 36.36
N ILE A 655 -3.68 -10.76 36.60
CA ILE A 655 -3.84 -9.30 36.59
C ILE A 655 -4.41 -8.91 37.95
N ALA A 656 -3.67 -8.12 38.71
CA ALA A 656 -4.01 -7.76 40.10
C ALA A 656 -4.38 -8.98 40.98
N GLY A 657 -3.73 -10.13 40.76
CA GLY A 657 -3.97 -11.38 41.48
C GLY A 657 -5.05 -12.30 40.89
N TYR A 658 -5.86 -11.83 39.94
CA TYR A 658 -6.90 -12.62 39.27
C TYR A 658 -6.42 -13.23 37.95
N GLN A 659 -6.95 -14.39 37.58
CA GLN A 659 -6.59 -15.03 36.31
C GLN A 659 -6.99 -14.17 35.11
N LYS A 660 -6.09 -14.00 34.14
CA LYS A 660 -6.36 -13.24 32.92
C LYS A 660 -7.49 -13.87 32.10
N LYS A 661 -8.61 -13.15 31.94
CA LYS A 661 -9.70 -13.46 31.00
C LYS A 661 -9.41 -12.77 29.66
N GLN A 662 -9.09 -13.54 28.62
CA GLN A 662 -8.64 -12.98 27.34
C GLN A 662 -9.69 -12.10 26.63
N GLU A 663 -10.97 -12.44 26.74
CA GLU A 663 -12.04 -11.75 26.01
C GLU A 663 -12.23 -10.30 26.45
N THR A 664 -12.06 -10.02 27.75
CA THR A 664 -12.27 -8.70 28.36
C THR A 664 -10.97 -7.92 28.54
N PHE A 665 -9.81 -8.55 28.37
CA PHE A 665 -8.51 -7.94 28.62
C PHE A 665 -8.23 -6.70 27.76
N SER A 666 -8.73 -6.66 26.53
CA SER A 666 -8.58 -5.52 25.60
C SER A 666 -9.26 -4.22 26.08
N ARG A 667 -10.11 -4.28 27.11
CA ARG A 667 -10.75 -3.11 27.74
C ARG A 667 -9.84 -2.35 28.68
N ILE A 668 -8.97 -3.07 29.37
CA ILE A 668 -8.05 -2.52 30.37
C ILE A 668 -6.62 -2.38 29.84
N SER A 669 -6.36 -2.91 28.63
CA SER A 669 -5.07 -2.87 27.97
C SER A 669 -5.10 -2.11 26.64
N GLY A 670 -4.08 -1.30 26.39
CA GLY A 670 -3.75 -0.73 25.08
C GLY A 670 -2.56 -1.46 24.47
N TYR A 671 -2.52 -1.60 23.14
CA TYR A 671 -1.39 -2.22 22.45
C TYR A 671 -0.98 -1.39 21.23
N CYS A 672 0.20 -0.79 21.29
CA CYS A 672 0.79 -0.08 20.17
C CYS A 672 1.63 -1.07 19.33
N GLU A 673 1.19 -1.35 18.10
CA GLU A 673 1.93 -2.21 17.16
C GLU A 673 3.18 -1.52 16.60
N GLN A 674 4.15 -2.32 16.15
CA GLN A 674 5.35 -1.83 15.48
C GLN A 674 5.00 -1.02 14.21
N ASN A 675 4.05 -1.53 13.41
CA ASN A 675 3.53 -0.85 12.21
C ASN A 675 2.33 0.05 12.54
N ASP A 676 2.44 1.34 12.21
CA ASP A 676 1.39 2.33 12.49
C ASP A 676 0.26 2.33 11.44
N ILE A 677 -0.62 1.33 11.53
CA ILE A 677 -1.76 1.14 10.61
C ILE A 677 -2.95 2.00 11.06
N HIS A 678 -3.36 2.94 10.22
CA HIS A 678 -4.52 3.82 10.42
C HIS A 678 -5.25 4.04 9.10
N SER A 679 -6.55 4.42 9.16
CA SER A 679 -7.27 4.79 7.94
C SER A 679 -6.70 6.10 7.36
N PRO A 680 -6.29 6.13 6.08
CA PRO A 680 -5.54 7.25 5.52
C PRO A 680 -6.39 8.51 5.31
N TYR A 681 -7.70 8.37 5.18
CA TYR A 681 -8.62 9.47 4.86
C TYR A 681 -9.27 10.10 6.10
N LEU A 682 -8.81 9.77 7.30
CA LEU A 682 -9.25 10.42 8.53
C LEU A 682 -8.26 11.50 8.98
N THR A 683 -8.73 12.44 9.78
CA THR A 683 -7.88 13.38 10.51
C THR A 683 -7.41 12.77 11.84
N VAL A 684 -6.38 13.38 12.44
CA VAL A 684 -5.90 13.03 13.79
C VAL A 684 -7.06 13.04 14.79
N TYR A 685 -7.84 14.12 14.83
CA TYR A 685 -8.96 14.25 15.78
C TYR A 685 -10.06 13.21 15.54
N GLU A 686 -10.46 12.97 14.28
CA GLU A 686 -11.48 11.98 13.96
C GLU A 686 -11.07 10.56 14.31
N SER A 687 -9.79 10.23 14.15
CA SER A 687 -9.24 8.92 14.55
C SER A 687 -9.34 8.71 16.06
N LEU A 688 -9.06 9.77 16.85
CA LEU A 688 -9.22 9.74 18.31
C LEU A 688 -10.69 9.69 18.71
N GLN A 689 -11.55 10.47 18.08
CA GLN A 689 -12.99 10.47 18.32
C GLN A 689 -13.62 9.10 18.05
N PHE A 690 -13.21 8.44 16.95
CA PHE A 690 -13.64 7.09 16.64
C PHE A 690 -13.26 6.10 17.75
N SER A 691 -12.01 6.16 18.22
CA SER A 691 -11.54 5.32 19.32
C SER A 691 -12.28 5.59 20.63
N ALA A 692 -12.49 6.87 20.97
CA ALA A 692 -13.19 7.31 22.17
C ALA A 692 -14.62 6.75 22.22
N CYS A 693 -15.37 6.89 21.13
CA CYS A 693 -16.75 6.45 21.04
C CYS A 693 -16.93 4.94 21.24
N LEU A 694 -15.91 4.15 20.94
CA LEU A 694 -15.98 2.69 20.97
C LEU A 694 -15.35 2.06 22.21
N ARG A 695 -14.34 2.72 22.81
CA ARG A 695 -13.55 2.15 23.92
C ARG A 695 -13.81 2.81 25.26
N LEU A 696 -14.47 3.97 25.32
CA LEU A 696 -14.91 4.57 26.58
C LEU A 696 -16.26 4.00 27.05
N PRO A 697 -16.52 3.99 28.37
CA PRO A 697 -17.83 3.61 28.91
C PRO A 697 -18.96 4.46 28.34
N SER A 698 -20.12 3.84 28.11
CA SER A 698 -21.31 4.49 27.55
C SER A 698 -21.83 5.66 28.41
N ASP A 699 -21.53 5.65 29.71
CA ASP A 699 -21.95 6.67 30.68
C ASP A 699 -21.24 8.03 30.48
N VAL A 700 -20.13 8.06 29.75
CA VAL A 700 -19.36 9.29 29.50
C VAL A 700 -20.12 10.15 28.49
N LYS A 701 -20.48 11.39 28.87
CA LYS A 701 -21.20 12.32 27.98
C LYS A 701 -20.31 12.81 26.84
N PRO A 702 -20.85 13.14 25.64
CA PRO A 702 -20.05 13.58 24.49
C PRO A 702 -19.08 14.74 24.80
N HIS A 703 -19.54 15.78 25.51
CA HIS A 703 -18.69 16.90 25.94
C HIS A 703 -17.50 16.46 26.81
N GLN A 704 -17.71 15.48 27.71
CA GLN A 704 -16.62 14.95 28.53
C GLN A 704 -15.62 14.12 27.69
N ARG A 705 -16.11 13.41 26.65
CA ARG A 705 -15.25 12.71 25.69
C ARG A 705 -14.39 13.69 24.91
N ASP A 706 -14.97 14.80 24.44
CA ASP A 706 -14.23 15.82 23.70
C ASP A 706 -13.15 16.48 24.57
N MET A 707 -13.48 16.84 25.81
CA MET A 707 -12.49 17.33 26.77
C MET A 707 -11.34 16.34 26.98
N PHE A 708 -11.67 15.04 27.07
CA PHE A 708 -10.67 13.99 27.25
C PHE A 708 -9.79 13.80 26.00
N ILE A 709 -10.36 13.88 24.79
CA ILE A 709 -9.59 13.84 23.55
C ILE A 709 -8.61 15.02 23.49
N GLU A 710 -9.03 16.23 23.87
CA GLU A 710 -8.15 17.40 23.95
C GLU A 710 -7.03 17.21 24.97
N GLU A 711 -7.33 16.62 26.13
CA GLU A 711 -6.32 16.30 27.15
C GLU A 711 -5.29 15.29 26.62
N VAL A 712 -5.75 14.20 25.98
CA VAL A 712 -4.84 13.21 25.36
C VAL A 712 -4.01 13.86 24.27
N MET A 713 -4.61 14.68 23.40
CA MET A 713 -3.89 15.41 22.36
C MET A 713 -2.84 16.37 22.92
N GLY A 714 -3.12 17.01 24.06
CA GLY A 714 -2.16 17.83 24.79
C GLY A 714 -1.03 17.00 25.39
N LEU A 715 -1.34 15.83 25.96
CA LEU A 715 -0.37 14.91 26.55
C LEU A 715 0.62 14.37 25.51
N VAL A 716 0.13 14.02 24.32
CA VAL A 716 0.95 13.54 23.19
C VAL A 716 1.48 14.65 22.26
N GLU A 717 1.24 15.92 22.60
CA GLU A 717 1.72 17.08 21.82
C GLU A 717 1.23 17.10 20.35
N LEU A 718 0.01 16.62 20.08
CA LEU A 718 -0.62 16.59 18.75
C LEU A 718 -1.64 17.72 18.52
N SER A 719 -1.82 18.66 19.45
CA SER A 719 -2.79 19.75 19.36
C SER A 719 -2.69 20.55 18.05
N GLY A 720 -1.45 20.88 17.62
CA GLY A 720 -1.23 21.61 16.35
C GLY A 720 -1.57 20.83 15.07
N LEU A 721 -1.75 19.52 15.16
CA LEU A 721 -2.03 18.61 14.04
C LEU A 721 -3.47 18.07 14.04
N ARG A 722 -4.36 18.67 14.82
CA ARG A 722 -5.77 18.26 14.98
C ARG A 722 -6.47 17.92 13.67
N THR A 723 -6.35 18.80 12.68
CA THR A 723 -7.02 18.70 11.38
C THR A 723 -6.12 18.11 10.29
N ALA A 724 -4.90 17.68 10.62
CA ALA A 724 -4.00 17.07 9.67
C ALA A 724 -4.53 15.68 9.27
N MET A 725 -4.46 15.38 7.97
CA MET A 725 -4.82 14.07 7.42
C MET A 725 -3.75 13.04 7.77
N VAL A 726 -4.19 11.84 8.17
CA VAL A 726 -3.27 10.75 8.52
C VAL A 726 -2.44 10.32 7.31
N GLY A 727 -3.09 10.10 6.16
CA GLY A 727 -2.46 9.76 4.88
C GLY A 727 -1.86 8.35 4.79
N ILE A 728 -1.36 8.00 3.61
CA ILE A 728 -0.80 6.67 3.31
C ILE A 728 0.66 6.60 3.80
N PRO A 729 1.06 5.56 4.55
CA PRO A 729 2.44 5.40 5.04
C PRO A 729 3.49 5.58 3.94
N GLY A 730 4.52 6.40 4.19
CA GLY A 730 5.63 6.64 3.25
C GLY A 730 5.29 7.51 2.02
N ALA A 731 4.02 7.84 1.81
CA ALA A 731 3.54 8.54 0.62
C ALA A 731 2.93 9.92 0.91
N THR A 732 2.01 10.03 1.88
CA THR A 732 1.28 11.28 2.19
C THR A 732 0.89 11.39 3.66
N GLY A 733 0.58 12.60 4.12
CA GLY A 733 -0.01 12.86 5.45
C GLY A 733 1.03 13.08 6.55
N LEU A 734 0.84 12.39 7.69
CA LEU A 734 1.67 12.54 8.89
C LEU A 734 3.06 11.97 8.71
N SER A 735 4.06 12.62 9.33
CA SER A 735 5.40 12.05 9.45
C SER A 735 5.38 10.75 10.28
N PRO A 736 6.38 9.87 10.17
CA PRO A 736 6.45 8.64 10.97
C PRO A 736 6.34 8.91 12.48
N GLU A 737 7.00 9.97 12.95
CA GLU A 737 6.97 10.45 14.34
C GLU A 737 5.57 10.86 14.80
N GLN A 738 4.90 11.69 14.01
CA GLN A 738 3.53 12.14 14.29
C GLN A 738 2.54 10.98 14.24
N ARG A 739 2.73 10.06 13.30
CA ARG A 739 1.89 8.86 13.14
C ARG A 739 2.06 7.89 14.31
N LYS A 740 3.28 7.71 14.83
CA LYS A 740 3.54 6.90 16.03
C LYS A 740 2.87 7.52 17.27
N ARG A 741 2.97 8.84 17.43
CA ARG A 741 2.23 9.56 18.50
C ARG A 741 0.72 9.42 18.35
N LEU A 742 0.18 9.41 17.13
CA LEU A 742 -1.22 9.13 16.87
C LEU A 742 -1.59 7.69 17.28
N THR A 743 -0.73 6.70 16.99
CA THR A 743 -0.93 5.31 17.46
C THR A 743 -1.04 5.26 18.98
N ILE A 744 -0.12 5.91 19.69
CA ILE A 744 -0.14 6.00 21.15
C ILE A 744 -1.43 6.70 21.62
N ALA A 745 -1.80 7.83 21.02
CA ALA A 745 -2.99 8.57 21.38
C ALA A 745 -4.29 7.77 21.19
N VAL A 746 -4.42 7.02 20.08
CA VAL A 746 -5.57 6.16 19.81
C VAL A 746 -5.76 5.10 20.89
N GLU A 747 -4.67 4.53 21.42
CA GLU A 747 -4.72 3.58 22.53
C GLU A 747 -4.97 4.27 23.88
N LEU A 748 -4.41 5.47 24.10
CA LEU A 748 -4.60 6.25 25.34
C LEU A 748 -6.03 6.75 25.54
N VAL A 749 -6.73 7.04 24.43
CA VAL A 749 -8.13 7.45 24.45
C VAL A 749 -9.07 6.35 24.99
N ALA A 750 -8.62 5.10 25.05
CA ALA A 750 -9.37 4.04 25.74
C ALA A 750 -9.28 4.14 27.28
N SER A 751 -8.49 5.09 27.81
CA SER A 751 -8.08 5.16 29.21
C SER A 751 -7.60 3.81 29.79
N PRO A 752 -6.66 3.11 29.13
CA PRO A 752 -6.20 1.81 29.60
C PRO A 752 -5.38 1.93 30.89
N SER A 753 -5.42 0.88 31.73
CA SER A 753 -4.58 0.75 32.92
C SER A 753 -3.20 0.17 32.60
N ILE A 754 -3.14 -0.69 31.58
CA ILE A 754 -1.94 -1.38 31.10
C ILE A 754 -1.70 -0.99 29.64
N ILE A 755 -0.48 -0.62 29.27
CA ILE A 755 -0.15 -0.31 27.88
C ILE A 755 1.07 -1.10 27.47
N PHE A 756 0.92 -1.88 26.40
CA PHE A 756 2.02 -2.54 25.72
C PHE A 756 2.41 -1.71 24.51
N MET A 757 3.71 -1.47 24.34
CA MET A 757 4.25 -0.77 23.18
C MET A 757 5.32 -1.64 22.54
N ASP A 758 5.03 -2.19 21.37
CA ASP A 758 6.02 -2.92 20.62
C ASP A 758 6.87 -1.95 19.82
N GLU A 759 8.12 -1.77 20.24
CA GLU A 759 9.13 -0.97 19.56
C GLU A 759 8.67 0.47 19.22
N PRO A 760 8.27 1.29 20.22
CA PRO A 760 7.72 2.63 19.97
C PRO A 760 8.73 3.59 19.34
N THR A 761 10.02 3.28 19.40
CA THR A 761 11.11 4.11 18.83
C THR A 761 11.58 3.61 17.45
N THR A 762 11.05 2.50 16.93
CA THR A 762 11.53 1.92 15.67
C THR A 762 11.11 2.73 14.46
N GLY A 763 12.05 2.90 13.51
CA GLY A 763 11.84 3.70 12.30
C GLY A 763 11.77 5.21 12.57
N LEU A 764 11.96 5.63 13.83
CA LEU A 764 12.06 7.02 14.22
C LEU A 764 13.51 7.44 14.33
N ASP A 765 13.73 8.71 14.04
CA ASP A 765 14.96 9.35 14.43
C ASP A 765 15.01 9.59 15.93
N ALA A 766 16.18 9.86 16.48
CA ALA A 766 16.30 9.81 17.93
C ALA A 766 15.78 11.08 18.65
N ARG A 767 15.60 12.21 17.94
CA ARG A 767 14.80 13.34 18.46
C ARG A 767 13.30 12.99 18.46
N ALA A 768 12.80 12.43 17.37
CA ALA A 768 11.46 11.89 17.23
C ALA A 768 11.17 10.81 18.29
N ALA A 769 12.11 9.90 18.51
CA ALA A 769 12.06 8.89 19.55
C ALA A 769 12.09 9.52 20.94
N ALA A 770 12.90 10.56 21.19
CA ALA A 770 12.88 11.29 22.46
C ALA A 770 11.55 12.00 22.70
N ILE A 771 10.92 12.59 21.69
CA ILE A 771 9.58 13.20 21.77
C ILE A 771 8.53 12.12 22.09
N VAL A 772 8.60 10.97 21.42
CA VAL A 772 7.74 9.82 21.70
C VAL A 772 7.98 9.29 23.11
N MET A 773 9.21 9.08 23.54
CA MET A 773 9.55 8.57 24.87
C MET A 773 9.21 9.57 25.98
N ARG A 774 9.31 10.87 25.73
CA ARG A 774 8.78 11.91 26.62
C ARG A 774 7.27 11.75 26.80
N THR A 775 6.56 11.48 25.71
CA THR A 775 5.12 11.20 25.73
C THR A 775 4.80 9.90 26.50
N VAL A 776 5.59 8.85 26.32
CA VAL A 776 5.49 7.60 27.10
C VAL A 776 5.74 7.86 28.59
N ARG A 777 6.77 8.65 28.94
CA ARG A 777 7.07 9.01 30.33
C ARG A 777 5.95 9.83 30.96
N LYS A 778 5.41 10.82 30.25
CA LYS A 778 4.21 11.56 30.67
C LYS A 778 3.04 10.62 30.95
N THR A 779 2.84 9.60 30.11
CA THR A 779 1.81 8.57 30.29
C THR A 779 2.06 7.76 31.56
N VAL A 780 3.29 7.31 31.82
CA VAL A 780 3.64 6.54 33.03
C VAL A 780 3.40 7.35 34.29
N ASN A 781 3.78 8.64 34.28
CA ASN A 781 3.61 9.55 35.41
C ASN A 781 2.14 9.75 35.81
N THR A 782 1.18 9.39 34.95
CA THR A 782 -0.24 9.37 35.34
C THR A 782 -0.58 8.24 36.31
N GLY A 783 0.28 7.23 36.46
CA GLY A 783 0.09 6.05 37.32
C GLY A 783 -0.16 4.72 36.57
N ARG A 784 -0.11 4.73 35.23
CA ARG A 784 -0.37 3.54 34.38
C ARG A 784 0.79 2.56 34.38
N THR A 785 0.50 1.29 34.12
CA THR A 785 1.51 0.25 33.89
C THR A 785 1.89 0.27 32.41
N VAL A 786 3.11 0.68 32.07
CA VAL A 786 3.55 0.76 30.68
C VAL A 786 4.74 -0.16 30.46
N VAL A 787 4.61 -1.04 29.47
CA VAL A 787 5.65 -1.99 29.06
C VAL A 787 5.99 -1.68 27.62
N CYS A 788 7.27 -1.53 27.33
CA CYS A 788 7.73 -1.28 25.97
C CYS A 788 8.92 -2.17 25.62
N THR A 789 8.97 -2.69 24.40
CA THR A 789 10.20 -3.25 23.86
C THR A 789 11.05 -2.12 23.33
N ILE A 790 12.26 -1.97 23.86
CA ILE A 790 13.18 -0.93 23.44
C ILE A 790 14.46 -1.61 22.96
N HIS A 791 14.88 -1.28 21.75
CA HIS A 791 16.18 -1.69 21.26
C HIS A 791 17.30 -0.80 21.83
N GLN A 792 17.07 0.48 22.14
CA GLN A 792 18.07 1.43 22.69
C GLN A 792 17.46 2.55 23.56
N PRO A 793 17.58 2.51 24.90
CA PRO A 793 17.30 3.67 25.74
C PRO A 793 18.50 4.63 25.82
N SER A 794 18.21 5.87 26.19
CA SER A 794 19.21 6.90 26.50
C SER A 794 19.90 6.65 27.85
N ILE A 795 21.15 7.12 27.98
CA ILE A 795 22.06 6.97 29.14
C ILE A 795 21.43 7.26 30.52
N GLN A 796 20.48 8.21 30.62
CA GLN A 796 19.87 8.64 31.90
C GLN A 796 19.14 7.54 32.70
N ILE A 797 18.79 6.40 32.10
CA ILE A 797 18.05 5.32 32.79
C ILE A 797 18.99 4.35 33.52
N PHE A 798 20.28 4.35 33.16
CA PHE A 798 21.24 3.38 33.69
C PHE A 798 22.09 3.92 34.87
N GLU A 799 21.97 5.20 35.23
CA GLU A 799 22.74 5.81 36.35
C GLU A 799 22.39 5.26 37.75
N SER A 800 21.84 4.04 37.85
CA SER A 800 21.38 3.39 39.08
C SER A 800 21.88 1.95 39.27
N PHE A 801 22.90 1.49 38.53
CA PHE A 801 23.43 0.11 38.62
C PHE A 801 24.94 0.09 38.93
N ASP A 802 25.32 -0.45 40.10
CA ASP A 802 26.69 -0.44 40.64
C ASP A 802 27.38 -1.83 40.72
N GLU A 803 26.70 -2.93 40.34
CA GLU A 803 27.25 -4.29 40.52
C GLU A 803 27.96 -4.82 39.26
N ALA A 804 29.21 -5.30 39.43
CA ALA A 804 30.04 -5.85 38.36
C ALA A 804 30.14 -7.39 38.44
N ILE A 805 29.95 -8.07 37.31
CA ILE A 805 30.08 -9.54 37.18
C ILE A 805 31.55 -9.89 36.86
N PRO A 806 32.19 -10.87 37.55
CA PRO A 806 33.56 -11.30 37.28
C PRO A 806 33.72 -11.85 35.85
N GLY A 807 34.80 -11.48 35.15
CA GLY A 807 35.09 -11.92 33.78
C GLY A 807 34.42 -11.10 32.67
N VAL A 808 33.51 -10.20 33.03
CA VAL A 808 32.82 -9.32 32.09
C VAL A 808 33.58 -7.97 31.96
N PRO A 809 33.88 -7.47 30.74
CA PRO A 809 34.56 -6.19 30.54
C PRO A 809 33.79 -5.02 31.16
N ARG A 810 34.47 -4.06 31.80
CA ARG A 810 33.79 -2.85 32.31
C ARG A 810 33.35 -1.93 31.17
N ILE A 811 32.25 -1.21 31.39
CA ILE A 811 31.76 -0.16 30.49
C ILE A 811 32.84 0.93 30.36
N LYS A 812 33.11 1.38 29.12
CA LYS A 812 34.05 2.49 28.86
C LYS A 812 33.38 3.84 29.10
N ASP A 813 34.17 4.85 29.50
CA ASP A 813 33.66 6.21 29.69
C ASP A 813 33.03 6.76 28.40
N GLY A 814 31.76 7.18 28.48
CA GLY A 814 30.98 7.71 27.34
C GLY A 814 30.20 6.67 26.52
N GLN A 815 30.38 5.37 26.78
CA GLN A 815 29.64 4.30 26.11
C GLN A 815 28.20 4.20 26.65
N ASN A 816 27.20 4.01 25.77
CA ASN A 816 25.82 3.83 26.21
C ASN A 816 25.68 2.46 26.90
N PRO A 817 25.29 2.42 28.19
CA PRO A 817 25.21 1.17 28.93
C PRO A 817 24.23 0.16 28.35
N ALA A 818 23.12 0.61 27.76
CA ALA A 818 22.14 -0.30 27.18
C ALA A 818 22.62 -0.93 25.87
N ALA A 819 23.45 -0.20 25.09
CA ALA A 819 24.13 -0.77 23.95
C ALA A 819 25.14 -1.83 24.39
N TRP A 820 25.91 -1.51 25.45
CA TRP A 820 26.86 -2.44 26.05
C TRP A 820 26.19 -3.72 26.57
N VAL A 821 25.06 -3.62 27.28
CA VAL A 821 24.31 -4.79 27.77
C VAL A 821 23.86 -5.70 26.62
N LEU A 822 23.39 -5.13 25.50
CA LEU A 822 22.95 -5.92 24.35
C LEU A 822 24.10 -6.60 23.61
N GLU A 823 25.26 -5.95 23.57
CA GLU A 823 26.48 -6.51 22.99
C GLU A 823 27.00 -7.68 23.85
N ILE A 824 27.06 -7.48 25.17
CA ILE A 824 27.60 -8.47 26.09
C ILE A 824 26.67 -9.68 26.28
N SER A 825 25.36 -9.47 26.20
CA SER A 825 24.34 -10.52 26.31
C SER A 825 24.05 -11.22 24.97
N SER A 826 24.87 -10.99 23.94
CA SER A 826 24.72 -11.67 22.65
C SER A 826 25.31 -13.08 22.72
N GLN A 827 24.70 -14.05 22.03
CA GLN A 827 25.17 -15.45 22.03
C GLN A 827 26.65 -15.59 21.60
N ALA A 828 27.10 -14.75 20.66
CA ALA A 828 28.49 -14.76 20.20
C ALA A 828 29.46 -14.30 21.30
N MET A 829 29.08 -13.26 22.04
CA MET A 829 29.91 -12.74 23.13
C MET A 829 29.85 -13.65 24.36
N GLU A 830 28.69 -14.22 24.66
CA GLU A 830 28.48 -15.22 25.72
C GLU A 830 29.40 -16.44 25.53
N TYR A 831 29.46 -16.98 24.31
CA TYR A 831 30.40 -18.05 23.96
C TYR A 831 31.87 -17.62 24.06
N THR A 832 32.20 -16.38 23.67
CA THR A 832 33.57 -15.86 23.70
C THR A 832 34.08 -15.64 25.13
N ILE A 833 33.22 -15.16 26.02
CA ILE A 833 33.53 -14.91 27.43
C ILE A 833 33.44 -16.20 28.24
N GLY A 834 32.67 -17.19 27.78
CA GLY A 834 32.50 -18.49 28.44
C GLY A 834 31.64 -18.41 29.70
N VAL A 835 30.61 -17.56 29.69
CA VAL A 835 29.70 -17.28 30.82
C VAL A 835 28.28 -17.63 30.39
N ASP A 836 27.46 -18.21 31.25
CA ASP A 836 26.00 -18.36 31.02
C ASP A 836 25.26 -17.35 31.90
N TYR A 837 24.73 -16.28 31.29
CA TYR A 837 24.02 -15.23 32.02
C TYR A 837 22.69 -15.73 32.61
N SER A 838 22.08 -16.73 32.00
CA SER A 838 20.80 -17.26 32.45
C SER A 838 20.93 -18.02 33.77
N GLU A 839 22.01 -18.80 33.93
CA GLU A 839 22.31 -19.52 35.17
C GLU A 839 22.73 -18.56 36.28
N ILE A 840 23.57 -17.56 35.97
CA ILE A 840 23.96 -16.51 36.93
C ILE A 840 22.73 -15.76 37.44
N TYR A 841 21.82 -15.39 36.53
CA TYR A 841 20.59 -14.70 36.92
C TYR A 841 19.72 -15.59 37.82
N ARG A 842 19.50 -16.87 37.48
CA ARG A 842 18.75 -17.82 38.32
C ARG A 842 19.32 -17.98 39.72
N ASN A 843 20.64 -17.90 39.87
CA ASN A 843 21.34 -18.00 41.16
C ASN A 843 21.42 -16.67 41.93
N SER A 844 21.07 -15.54 41.31
CA SER A 844 21.17 -14.20 41.90
C SER A 844 20.13 -13.93 42.99
N SER A 845 20.44 -12.97 43.89
CA SER A 845 19.48 -12.42 44.86
C SER A 845 18.29 -11.76 44.14
N LEU A 846 18.57 -11.03 43.04
CA LEU A 846 17.55 -10.34 42.25
C LEU A 846 16.46 -11.28 41.72
N TYR A 847 16.84 -12.47 41.26
CA TYR A 847 15.87 -13.47 40.80
C TYR A 847 14.96 -13.95 41.94
N ARG A 848 15.52 -14.19 43.13
CA ARG A 848 14.72 -14.59 44.31
C ARG A 848 13.76 -13.49 44.74
N GLU A 849 14.21 -12.23 44.74
CA GLU A 849 13.36 -11.07 45.02
C GLU A 849 12.24 -10.91 43.99
N ASN A 850 12.54 -11.08 42.69
CA ASN A 850 11.57 -11.00 41.62
C ASN A 850 10.51 -12.11 41.72
N ILE A 851 10.91 -13.35 42.04
CA ILE A 851 9.97 -14.46 42.25
C ILE A 851 9.11 -14.22 43.50
N ALA A 852 9.70 -13.74 44.60
CA ALA A 852 8.92 -13.38 45.80
C ALA A 852 7.88 -12.28 45.49
N LEU A 853 8.25 -11.31 44.66
CA LEU A 853 7.36 -10.23 44.23
C LEU A 853 6.28 -10.72 43.24
N VAL A 854 6.59 -11.70 42.39
CA VAL A 854 5.61 -12.42 41.55
C VAL A 854 4.58 -13.13 42.43
N ASP A 855 5.02 -13.79 43.50
CA ASP A 855 4.13 -14.48 44.44
C ASP A 855 3.28 -13.50 45.27
N GLU A 856 3.84 -12.35 45.66
CA GLU A 856 3.12 -11.30 46.37
C GLU A 856 2.04 -10.66 45.49
N LEU A 857 2.40 -10.18 44.29
CA LEU A 857 1.48 -9.55 43.35
C LEU A 857 0.49 -10.55 42.72
N GLY A 858 0.82 -11.85 42.76
CA GLY A 858 -0.02 -12.94 42.30
C GLY A 858 -1.18 -13.28 43.22
N LYS A 859 -1.25 -12.67 44.42
CA LYS A 859 -2.36 -12.79 45.37
C LYS A 859 -3.35 -11.63 45.21
N PRO A 860 -4.67 -11.89 45.20
CA PRO A 860 -5.66 -10.83 45.16
C PRO A 860 -5.65 -10.01 46.46
N LYS A 861 -5.82 -8.69 46.36
CA LYS A 861 -5.96 -7.82 47.54
C LYS A 861 -7.35 -8.04 48.16
N MET A 862 -7.43 -8.20 49.49
CA MET A 862 -8.69 -8.50 50.22
C MET A 862 -9.84 -7.50 50.02
N SER A 863 -9.60 -6.32 49.45
CA SER A 863 -10.58 -5.24 49.28
C SER A 863 -10.98 -4.94 47.82
N GLN A 864 -10.47 -5.68 46.83
CA GLN A 864 -10.81 -5.47 45.42
C GLN A 864 -11.73 -6.58 44.92
N GLU A 865 -12.78 -6.21 44.17
CA GLU A 865 -13.64 -7.16 43.46
C GLU A 865 -12.93 -7.71 42.21
N ASP A 866 -13.31 -8.92 41.75
CA ASP A 866 -12.79 -9.49 40.50
C ASP A 866 -13.03 -8.50 39.35
N ILE A 867 -12.02 -8.32 38.49
CA ILE A 867 -12.05 -7.42 37.34
C ILE A 867 -12.84 -8.12 36.22
N HIS A 868 -14.13 -8.36 36.47
CA HIS A 868 -15.03 -8.99 35.53
C HIS A 868 -15.92 -7.93 34.86
N PHE A 869 -15.79 -7.80 33.55
CA PHE A 869 -16.61 -6.91 32.75
C PHE A 869 -17.69 -7.71 32.00
N PRO A 870 -18.99 -7.59 32.36
CA PRO A 870 -20.03 -8.50 31.86
C PRO A 870 -20.50 -8.31 30.40
N PRO A 871 -20.06 -7.31 29.62
CA PRO A 871 -20.02 -7.44 28.16
C PRO A 871 -18.58 -7.51 27.61
N ARG A 872 -18.41 -7.98 26.37
CA ARG A 872 -17.10 -7.93 25.67
C ARG A 872 -16.73 -6.52 25.18
N TYR A 873 -17.71 -5.73 24.72
CA TYR A 873 -17.55 -4.35 24.21
C TYR A 873 -18.32 -3.33 25.06
N TRP A 874 -17.80 -2.11 25.24
CA TRP A 874 -18.49 -1.05 25.99
C TRP A 874 -19.81 -0.62 25.31
N PRO A 875 -19.81 -0.19 24.04
CA PRO A 875 -21.02 0.18 23.33
C PRO A 875 -21.85 -1.04 22.93
N ASN A 876 -23.16 -0.83 22.87
CA ASN A 876 -24.10 -1.77 22.28
C ASN A 876 -23.81 -1.97 20.80
N PHE A 877 -24.28 -3.09 20.23
CA PHE A 877 -24.05 -3.41 18.82
C PHE A 877 -24.52 -2.31 17.86
N LYS A 878 -25.64 -1.64 18.16
CA LYS A 878 -26.16 -0.51 17.37
C LYS A 878 -25.19 0.67 17.35
N ASP A 879 -24.63 1.03 18.50
CA ASP A 879 -23.70 2.16 18.62
C ASP A 879 -22.37 1.84 17.93
N GLN A 880 -21.92 0.58 17.98
CA GLN A 880 -20.78 0.10 17.20
C GLN A 880 -21.03 0.30 15.69
N CYS A 881 -22.19 -0.15 15.20
CA CYS A 881 -22.54 0.00 13.78
C CYS A 881 -22.58 1.48 13.37
N MET A 882 -23.15 2.35 14.20
CA MET A 882 -23.26 3.78 13.91
C MET A 882 -21.89 4.47 13.92
N ALA A 883 -21.02 4.14 14.87
CA ALA A 883 -19.65 4.65 14.91
C ALA A 883 -18.84 4.20 13.67
N CYS A 884 -18.95 2.92 13.30
CA CYS A 884 -18.32 2.41 12.08
C CYS A 884 -18.87 3.10 10.82
N LEU A 885 -20.19 3.33 10.75
CA LEU A 885 -20.82 4.01 9.62
C LEU A 885 -20.35 5.47 9.52
N TRP A 886 -20.25 6.17 10.66
CA TRP A 886 -19.69 7.52 10.72
C TRP A 886 -18.24 7.57 10.22
N LYS A 887 -17.38 6.63 10.67
CA LYS A 887 -16.00 6.52 10.20
C LYS A 887 -15.96 6.32 8.68
N GLN A 888 -16.74 5.38 8.16
CA GLN A 888 -16.79 5.11 6.72
C GLN A 888 -17.30 6.32 5.94
N HIS A 889 -18.31 7.03 6.44
CA HIS A 889 -18.80 8.27 5.85
C HIS A 889 -17.69 9.32 5.73
N CYS A 890 -16.93 9.58 6.80
CA CYS A 890 -15.79 10.51 6.77
C CYS A 890 -14.71 10.07 5.78
N SER A 891 -14.38 8.77 5.74
CA SER A 891 -13.37 8.21 4.84
C SER A 891 -13.76 8.38 3.36
N TYR A 892 -15.00 8.04 3.01
CA TYR A 892 -15.52 8.19 1.65
C TYR A 892 -15.54 9.66 1.23
N TRP A 893 -16.12 10.53 2.06
CA TRP A 893 -16.25 11.96 1.75
C TRP A 893 -14.90 12.64 1.49
N LYS A 894 -13.85 12.24 2.22
CA LYS A 894 -12.48 12.77 2.09
C LYS A 894 -11.63 12.05 1.05
N ASN A 895 -12.21 11.09 0.33
CA ASN A 895 -11.57 10.42 -0.80
C ASN A 895 -12.19 10.92 -2.13
N PRO A 896 -11.79 12.11 -2.61
CA PRO A 896 -12.33 12.65 -3.87
C PRO A 896 -11.94 11.78 -5.07
N GLU A 897 -10.81 11.08 -5.03
CA GLU A 897 -10.38 10.18 -6.11
C GLU A 897 -11.40 9.07 -6.36
N LEU A 898 -12.02 8.54 -5.31
CA LEU A 898 -13.08 7.54 -5.45
C LEU A 898 -14.39 8.15 -5.94
N ILE A 899 -14.89 9.17 -5.22
CA ILE A 899 -16.24 9.69 -5.45
C ILE A 899 -16.33 10.42 -6.79
N ILE A 900 -15.40 11.34 -7.07
CA ILE A 900 -15.44 12.17 -8.28
C ILE A 900 -15.28 11.28 -9.50
N VAL A 901 -14.29 10.37 -9.49
CA VAL A 901 -14.05 9.49 -10.63
C VAL A 901 -15.25 8.57 -10.85
N ARG A 902 -15.83 7.98 -9.80
CA ARG A 902 -17.02 7.11 -9.94
C ARG A 902 -18.20 7.82 -10.59
N PHE A 903 -18.50 9.05 -10.17
CA PHE A 903 -19.65 9.80 -10.72
C PHE A 903 -19.38 10.40 -12.10
N VAL A 904 -18.19 10.98 -12.33
CA VAL A 904 -17.80 11.49 -13.66
C VAL A 904 -17.82 10.36 -14.68
N ASN A 905 -17.36 9.17 -14.29
CA ASN A 905 -17.29 8.03 -15.18
C ASN A 905 -18.69 7.44 -15.45
N THR A 906 -19.55 7.37 -14.43
CA THR A 906 -20.96 7.02 -14.65
C THR A 906 -21.64 8.01 -15.60
N PHE A 907 -21.41 9.31 -15.42
CA PHE A 907 -21.94 10.34 -16.30
C PHE A 907 -21.43 10.17 -17.73
N ALA A 908 -20.12 9.99 -17.92
CA ALA A 908 -19.50 9.77 -19.23
C ALA A 908 -20.09 8.55 -19.94
N ILE A 909 -20.24 7.43 -19.25
CA ILE A 909 -20.87 6.23 -19.81
C ILE A 909 -22.34 6.45 -20.11
N SER A 910 -23.08 7.14 -19.24
CA SER A 910 -24.48 7.45 -19.47
C SER A 910 -24.66 8.27 -20.74
N VAL A 911 -23.78 9.24 -20.98
CA VAL A 911 -23.75 10.03 -22.22
C VAL A 911 -23.41 9.14 -23.42
N ILE A 912 -22.36 8.31 -23.34
CA ILE A 912 -22.00 7.39 -24.42
C ILE A 912 -23.19 6.48 -24.76
N PHE A 913 -23.80 5.83 -23.78
CA PHE A 913 -24.98 5.00 -23.97
C PHE A 913 -26.16 5.80 -24.55
N GLY A 914 -26.47 6.97 -23.99
CA GLY A 914 -27.55 7.81 -24.47
C GLY A 914 -27.36 8.27 -25.91
N THR A 915 -26.13 8.60 -26.32
CA THR A 915 -25.82 8.99 -27.70
C THR A 915 -25.87 7.81 -28.65
N VAL A 916 -25.33 6.66 -28.23
CA VAL A 916 -25.20 5.48 -29.08
C VAL A 916 -26.57 4.80 -29.29
N PHE A 917 -27.45 4.84 -28.30
CA PHE A 917 -28.81 4.29 -28.37
C PHE A 917 -29.89 5.36 -28.58
N TRP A 918 -29.55 6.48 -29.22
CA TRP A 918 -30.45 7.61 -29.39
C TRP A 918 -31.77 7.23 -30.07
N LYS A 919 -32.90 7.45 -29.39
CA LYS A 919 -34.29 7.20 -29.85
C LYS A 919 -34.61 5.78 -30.32
N VAL A 920 -33.78 4.78 -30.00
CA VAL A 920 -34.00 3.37 -30.38
C VAL A 920 -35.32 2.81 -29.81
N GLY A 921 -35.73 3.21 -28.61
CA GLY A 921 -36.95 2.71 -27.96
C GLY A 921 -38.26 3.31 -28.49
N SER A 922 -38.18 4.27 -29.42
CA SER A 922 -39.35 5.04 -29.86
C SER A 922 -40.11 4.44 -31.05
N SER A 923 -39.46 3.64 -31.90
CA SER A 923 -40.09 2.95 -33.03
C SER A 923 -39.63 1.49 -33.11
N ILE A 924 -40.54 0.54 -32.84
CA ILE A 924 -40.26 -0.89 -32.91
C ILE A 924 -41.04 -1.46 -34.09
N LYS A 925 -40.39 -1.64 -35.23
CA LYS A 925 -41.04 -2.18 -36.44
C LYS A 925 -40.42 -3.50 -36.90
N VAL A 926 -39.13 -3.67 -36.67
CA VAL A 926 -38.35 -4.85 -37.09
C VAL A 926 -37.84 -5.59 -35.85
N VAL A 927 -37.63 -6.91 -35.96
CA VAL A 927 -37.09 -7.74 -34.86
C VAL A 927 -35.74 -7.20 -34.35
N GLN A 928 -34.97 -6.57 -35.23
CA GLN A 928 -33.71 -5.93 -34.88
C GLN A 928 -33.88 -4.77 -33.86
N ASP A 929 -34.99 -4.04 -33.91
CA ASP A 929 -35.27 -2.95 -32.95
C ASP A 929 -35.49 -3.51 -31.54
N VAL A 930 -36.18 -4.66 -31.44
CA VAL A 930 -36.33 -5.40 -30.18
C VAL A 930 -34.96 -5.84 -29.65
N PHE A 931 -34.11 -6.42 -30.50
CA PHE A 931 -32.75 -6.79 -30.09
C PHE A 931 -31.88 -5.60 -29.69
N ASN A 932 -32.05 -4.43 -30.33
CA ASN A 932 -31.34 -3.22 -29.94
C ASN A 932 -31.80 -2.74 -28.55
N VAL A 933 -33.11 -2.80 -28.24
CA VAL A 933 -33.64 -2.48 -26.89
C VAL A 933 -33.15 -3.49 -25.83
N VAL A 934 -33.14 -4.79 -26.14
CA VAL A 934 -32.55 -5.80 -25.27
C VAL A 934 -31.04 -5.54 -25.08
N GLY A 935 -30.35 -5.09 -26.13
CA GLY A 935 -28.95 -4.67 -26.09
C GLY A 935 -28.69 -3.49 -25.17
N VAL A 936 -29.60 -2.50 -25.10
CA VAL A 936 -29.55 -1.40 -24.12
C VAL A 936 -29.61 -1.97 -22.71
N ALA A 937 -30.60 -2.82 -22.42
CA ALA A 937 -30.80 -3.40 -21.09
C ALA A 937 -29.62 -4.27 -20.66
N TYR A 938 -29.11 -5.10 -21.56
CA TYR A 938 -27.91 -5.93 -21.37
C TYR A 938 -26.68 -5.07 -21.09
N GLY A 939 -26.42 -4.07 -21.93
CA GLY A 939 -25.24 -3.23 -21.81
C GLY A 939 -25.25 -2.38 -20.53
N ALA A 940 -26.42 -1.86 -20.17
CA ALA A 940 -26.63 -1.09 -18.95
C ALA A 940 -26.44 -1.93 -17.69
N ALA A 941 -27.06 -3.12 -17.62
CA ALA A 941 -27.05 -3.95 -16.42
C ALA A 941 -25.67 -4.58 -16.15
N LEU A 942 -25.07 -5.21 -17.16
CA LEU A 942 -23.88 -6.05 -16.97
C LEU A 942 -22.59 -5.23 -16.86
N PHE A 943 -22.36 -4.30 -17.79
CA PHE A 943 -21.07 -3.62 -17.85
C PHE A 943 -20.94 -2.55 -16.78
N LEU A 944 -21.99 -1.76 -16.54
CA LEU A 944 -21.97 -0.72 -15.52
C LEU A 944 -21.96 -1.33 -14.10
N GLY A 945 -22.68 -2.44 -13.89
CA GLY A 945 -22.61 -3.21 -12.66
C GLY A 945 -21.20 -3.74 -12.40
N PHE A 946 -20.58 -4.37 -13.41
CA PHE A 946 -19.22 -4.88 -13.30
C PHE A 946 -18.17 -3.79 -13.03
N MET A 947 -18.34 -2.60 -13.60
CA MET A 947 -17.49 -1.45 -13.30
C MET A 947 -17.46 -1.10 -11.81
N ASN A 948 -18.65 -1.04 -11.18
CA ASN A 948 -18.76 -0.72 -9.77
C ASN A 948 -18.04 -1.74 -8.89
N CYS A 949 -18.21 -3.03 -9.18
CA CYS A 949 -17.52 -4.11 -8.48
C CYS A 949 -16.00 -3.89 -8.46
N ASN A 950 -15.37 -3.64 -9.61
CA ASN A 950 -13.91 -3.49 -9.69
C ASN A 950 -13.39 -2.20 -9.05
N SER A 951 -14.16 -1.11 -9.10
CA SER A 951 -13.75 0.17 -8.50
C SER A 951 -13.63 0.11 -6.98
N LEU A 952 -14.44 -0.74 -6.32
CA LEU A 952 -14.53 -0.83 -4.86
C LEU A 952 -13.52 -1.79 -4.23
N GLN A 953 -13.06 -2.81 -4.97
CA GLN A 953 -12.15 -3.84 -4.44
C GLN A 953 -10.87 -3.28 -3.77
N PRO A 954 -10.13 -2.33 -4.38
CA PRO A 954 -8.90 -1.82 -3.77
C PRO A 954 -9.12 -1.13 -2.42
N ILE A 955 -10.28 -0.49 -2.23
CA ILE A 955 -10.64 0.25 -1.01
C ILE A 955 -11.01 -0.71 0.10
N VAL A 956 -11.83 -1.72 -0.21
CA VAL A 956 -12.22 -2.74 0.77
C VAL A 956 -10.99 -3.54 1.23
N VAL A 957 -10.03 -3.81 0.34
CA VAL A 957 -8.75 -4.44 0.71
C VAL A 957 -7.95 -3.58 1.69
N MET A 958 -7.88 -2.27 1.47
CA MET A 958 -7.18 -1.33 2.35
C MET A 958 -7.84 -1.24 3.74
N GLU A 959 -9.16 -1.07 3.79
CA GLU A 959 -9.91 -1.01 5.05
C GLU A 959 -9.90 -2.35 5.81
N ARG A 960 -9.79 -3.49 5.12
CA ARG A 960 -9.61 -4.81 5.76
C ARG A 960 -8.32 -4.88 6.60
N VAL A 961 -7.23 -4.25 6.16
CA VAL A 961 -5.97 -4.22 6.93
C VAL A 961 -6.17 -3.40 8.21
N VAL A 962 -6.87 -2.28 8.13
CA VAL A 962 -7.24 -1.45 9.30
C VAL A 962 -8.16 -2.21 10.25
N LEU A 963 -9.16 -2.92 9.71
CA LEU A 963 -10.09 -3.77 10.46
C LEU A 963 -9.36 -4.80 11.32
N TYR A 964 -8.32 -5.47 10.80
CA TYR A 964 -7.59 -6.48 11.57
C TYR A 964 -6.92 -5.89 12.81
N ARG A 965 -6.37 -4.67 12.70
CA ARG A 965 -5.78 -3.93 13.83
C ARG A 965 -6.84 -3.47 14.84
N GLU A 966 -7.93 -2.88 14.37
CA GLU A 966 -9.03 -2.39 15.23
C GLU A 966 -9.76 -3.54 15.96
N LYS A 967 -9.94 -4.68 15.28
CA LYS A 967 -10.49 -5.92 15.85
C LYS A 967 -9.58 -6.48 16.95
N ALA A 968 -8.27 -6.51 16.71
CA ALA A 968 -7.30 -6.98 17.69
C ALA A 968 -7.24 -6.06 18.93
N SER A 969 -7.56 -4.78 18.77
CA SER A 969 -7.67 -3.80 19.86
C SER A 969 -9.02 -3.84 20.60
N GLY A 970 -9.93 -4.72 20.19
CA GLY A 970 -11.23 -4.90 20.85
C GLY A 970 -12.22 -3.75 20.66
N MET A 971 -12.10 -2.96 19.58
CA MET A 971 -12.93 -1.76 19.38
C MET A 971 -14.40 -2.08 19.05
N TYR A 972 -14.62 -3.06 18.17
CA TYR A 972 -15.96 -3.44 17.70
C TYR A 972 -15.97 -4.88 17.18
N SER A 973 -17.17 -5.42 16.97
CA SER A 973 -17.36 -6.74 16.37
C SER A 973 -17.21 -6.72 14.85
N SER A 974 -16.71 -7.80 14.24
CA SER A 974 -16.59 -7.91 12.77
C SER A 974 -17.92 -7.64 12.02
N MET A 975 -19.06 -7.96 12.64
CA MET A 975 -20.38 -7.71 12.07
C MET A 975 -20.73 -6.22 11.99
N ALA A 976 -20.33 -5.41 12.98
CA ALA A 976 -20.60 -3.98 13.00
C ALA A 976 -19.91 -3.26 11.82
N PHE A 977 -18.68 -3.66 11.50
CA PHE A 977 -17.96 -3.17 10.33
C PHE A 977 -18.64 -3.58 9.02
N VAL A 978 -19.04 -4.85 8.90
CA VAL A 978 -19.69 -5.34 7.67
C VAL A 978 -20.99 -4.58 7.38
N ILE A 979 -21.83 -4.37 8.40
CA ILE A 979 -23.08 -3.61 8.25
C ILE A 979 -22.80 -2.17 7.86
N ALA A 980 -21.83 -1.52 8.52
CA ALA A 980 -21.44 -0.15 8.19
C ALA A 980 -20.91 -0.02 6.76
N GLN A 981 -20.10 -0.99 6.30
CA GLN A 981 -19.54 -1.02 4.96
C GLN A 981 -20.62 -1.21 3.88
N ILE A 982 -21.63 -2.03 4.12
CA ILE A 982 -22.75 -2.19 3.20
C ILE A 982 -23.62 -0.93 3.20
N ALA A 983 -23.93 -0.39 4.37
CA ALA A 983 -24.81 0.77 4.52
C ALA A 983 -24.25 2.04 3.86
N ILE A 984 -22.93 2.26 3.91
CA ILE A 984 -22.32 3.44 3.28
C ILE A 984 -22.42 3.42 1.75
N GLU A 985 -22.46 2.23 1.12
CA GLU A 985 -22.56 2.12 -0.34
C GLU A 985 -23.95 2.47 -0.88
N ILE A 986 -25.02 2.25 -0.10
CA ILE A 986 -26.40 2.42 -0.57
C ILE A 986 -26.68 3.84 -1.11
N PRO A 987 -26.34 4.94 -0.42
CA PRO A 987 -26.53 6.29 -0.94
C PRO A 987 -25.76 6.57 -2.24
N TYR A 988 -24.51 6.11 -2.35
CA TYR A 988 -23.71 6.33 -3.56
C TYR A 988 -24.24 5.54 -4.75
N MET A 989 -24.69 4.29 -4.51
CA MET A 989 -25.37 3.48 -5.54
C MET A 989 -26.68 4.12 -6.01
N LEU A 990 -27.47 4.69 -5.09
CA LEU A 990 -28.71 5.40 -5.43
C LEU A 990 -28.44 6.62 -6.31
N ILE A 991 -27.47 7.47 -5.95
CA ILE A 991 -27.08 8.63 -6.76
C ILE A 991 -26.60 8.18 -8.14
N GLN A 992 -25.79 7.12 -8.18
CA GLN A 992 -25.26 6.59 -9.43
C GLN A 992 -26.37 6.07 -10.36
N THR A 993 -27.34 5.33 -9.80
CA THR A 993 -28.52 4.85 -10.54
C THR A 993 -29.36 6.01 -11.04
N ALA A 994 -29.57 7.03 -10.20
CA ALA A 994 -30.34 8.21 -10.59
C ALA A 994 -29.69 8.97 -11.76
N ILE A 995 -28.36 9.19 -11.73
CA ILE A 995 -27.63 9.85 -12.82
C ILE A 995 -27.77 9.05 -14.12
N PHE A 996 -27.56 7.73 -14.06
CA PHE A 996 -27.64 6.88 -15.24
C PHE A 996 -29.05 6.85 -15.83
N SER A 997 -30.05 6.58 -15.00
CA SER A 997 -31.44 6.48 -15.45
C SER A 997 -31.99 7.81 -15.94
N ALA A 998 -31.62 8.95 -15.33
CA ALA A 998 -32.07 10.27 -15.77
C ALA A 998 -31.56 10.67 -17.16
N ILE A 999 -30.40 10.16 -17.58
CA ILE A 999 -29.80 10.47 -18.89
C ILE A 999 -30.23 9.42 -19.93
N VAL A 1000 -30.05 8.14 -19.63
CA VAL A 1000 -30.24 7.07 -20.61
C VAL A 1000 -31.72 6.87 -20.94
N TYR A 1001 -32.61 6.91 -19.95
CA TYR A 1001 -34.03 6.69 -20.17
C TYR A 1001 -34.67 7.65 -21.21
N PRO A 1002 -34.52 8.98 -21.10
CA PRO A 1002 -35.05 9.90 -22.10
C PRO A 1002 -34.29 9.85 -23.43
N MET A 1003 -32.96 9.68 -23.43
CA MET A 1003 -32.16 9.65 -24.67
C MET A 1003 -32.45 8.41 -25.53
N VAL A 1004 -32.69 7.25 -24.91
CA VAL A 1004 -33.12 6.03 -25.62
C VAL A 1004 -34.53 6.17 -26.18
N GLY A 1005 -35.36 7.04 -25.59
CA GLY A 1005 -36.74 7.27 -26.03
C GLY A 1005 -37.71 6.21 -25.53
N PHE A 1006 -37.53 5.72 -24.30
CA PHE A 1006 -38.52 4.85 -23.65
C PHE A 1006 -39.83 5.62 -23.37
N GLN A 1007 -40.94 4.88 -23.25
CA GLN A 1007 -42.24 5.46 -22.93
C GLN A 1007 -42.25 6.10 -21.55
N PHE A 1008 -42.49 7.41 -21.47
CA PHE A 1008 -42.63 8.13 -20.21
C PHE A 1008 -43.91 7.72 -19.46
N SER A 1009 -43.85 6.61 -18.75
CA SER A 1009 -44.83 6.19 -17.75
C SER A 1009 -44.13 6.09 -16.40
N THR A 1010 -44.74 6.70 -15.38
CA THR A 1010 -44.18 6.76 -14.02
C THR A 1010 -43.87 5.36 -13.50
N ALA A 1011 -44.75 4.38 -13.72
CA ALA A 1011 -44.54 3.00 -13.28
C ALA A 1011 -43.34 2.33 -13.98
N LYS A 1012 -43.22 2.50 -15.31
CA LYS A 1012 -42.11 1.91 -16.09
C LYS A 1012 -40.76 2.51 -15.75
N PHE A 1013 -40.74 3.81 -15.43
CA PHE A 1013 -39.52 4.48 -15.00
C PHE A 1013 -39.06 3.97 -13.63
N PHE A 1014 -39.96 3.86 -12.65
CA PHE A 1014 -39.59 3.34 -11.32
C PHE A 1014 -39.18 1.87 -11.35
N LEU A 1015 -39.83 1.03 -12.18
CA LEU A 1015 -39.41 -0.35 -12.38
C LEU A 1015 -38.01 -0.44 -13.02
N PHE A 1016 -37.71 0.41 -14.00
CA PHE A 1016 -36.37 0.52 -14.59
C PHE A 1016 -35.32 0.91 -13.55
N VAL A 1017 -35.60 1.94 -12.74
CA VAL A 1017 -34.71 2.39 -11.67
C VAL A 1017 -34.52 1.29 -10.61
N LEU A 1018 -35.58 0.58 -10.24
CA LEU A 1018 -35.53 -0.52 -9.26
C LEU A 1018 -34.60 -1.64 -9.73
N TYR A 1019 -34.79 -2.15 -10.95
CA TYR A 1019 -33.93 -3.23 -11.47
C TYR A 1019 -32.49 -2.76 -11.64
N MET A 1020 -32.24 -1.53 -12.12
CA MET A 1020 -30.88 -0.99 -12.18
C MET A 1020 -30.23 -0.87 -10.79
N MET A 1021 -30.99 -0.42 -9.78
CA MET A 1021 -30.51 -0.32 -8.39
C MET A 1021 -30.17 -1.70 -7.83
N LEU A 1022 -31.06 -2.68 -8.01
CA LEU A 1022 -30.84 -4.05 -7.57
C LEU A 1022 -29.60 -4.67 -8.23
N THR A 1023 -29.42 -4.48 -9.55
CA THR A 1023 -28.21 -4.92 -10.26
C THR A 1023 -26.95 -4.29 -9.68
N PHE A 1024 -26.93 -2.99 -9.42
CA PHE A 1024 -25.77 -2.33 -8.80
C PHE A 1024 -25.46 -2.85 -7.40
N MET A 1025 -26.50 -3.15 -6.62
CA MET A 1025 -26.36 -3.71 -5.29
C MET A 1025 -25.70 -5.09 -5.36
N ASP A 1026 -26.17 -5.98 -6.23
CA ASP A 1026 -25.60 -7.32 -6.42
C ASP A 1026 -24.12 -7.29 -6.79
N TYR A 1027 -23.74 -6.47 -7.78
CA TYR A 1027 -22.35 -6.37 -8.21
C TYR A 1027 -21.44 -5.78 -7.12
N THR A 1028 -21.94 -4.81 -6.36
CA THR A 1028 -21.19 -4.20 -5.26
C THR A 1028 -20.97 -5.20 -4.12
N LEU A 1029 -22.01 -5.91 -3.72
CA LEU A 1029 -21.95 -6.95 -2.69
C LEU A 1029 -21.04 -8.12 -3.13
N PHE A 1030 -21.14 -8.53 -4.39
CA PHE A 1030 -20.27 -9.54 -4.97
C PHE A 1030 -18.78 -9.13 -4.94
N GLY A 1031 -18.47 -7.88 -5.28
CA GLY A 1031 -17.10 -7.35 -5.20
C GLY A 1031 -16.52 -7.38 -3.78
N MET A 1032 -17.33 -7.01 -2.78
CA MET A 1032 -16.94 -7.08 -1.38
C MET A 1032 -16.75 -8.53 -0.90
N MET A 1033 -17.66 -9.44 -1.30
CA MET A 1033 -17.55 -10.87 -1.02
C MET A 1033 -16.25 -11.45 -1.60
N ALA A 1034 -15.91 -11.12 -2.86
CA ALA A 1034 -14.69 -11.60 -3.50
C ALA A 1034 -13.42 -11.18 -2.74
N VAL A 1035 -13.39 -9.97 -2.18
CA VAL A 1035 -12.28 -9.49 -1.32
C VAL A 1035 -12.24 -10.24 0.01
N ALA A 1036 -13.39 -10.53 0.62
CA ALA A 1036 -13.44 -11.25 1.88
C ALA A 1036 -12.99 -12.71 1.77
N LEU A 1037 -13.21 -13.35 0.60
CA LEU A 1037 -12.85 -14.75 0.37
C LEU A 1037 -11.42 -14.95 -0.13
N THR A 1038 -10.69 -13.89 -0.47
CA THR A 1038 -9.37 -14.00 -1.11
C THR A 1038 -8.27 -13.23 -0.36
N PRO A 1039 -7.02 -13.72 -0.36
CA PRO A 1039 -5.93 -13.06 0.36
C PRO A 1039 -5.49 -11.76 -0.31
N ASN A 1040 -5.48 -11.72 -1.65
CA ASN A 1040 -4.89 -10.66 -2.46
C ASN A 1040 -5.91 -10.04 -3.40
N ALA A 1041 -5.81 -8.73 -3.63
CA ALA A 1041 -6.66 -8.01 -4.58
C ALA A 1041 -6.60 -8.60 -6.01
N GLU A 1042 -5.42 -9.06 -6.46
CA GLU A 1042 -5.25 -9.68 -7.78
C GLU A 1042 -6.10 -10.95 -7.93
N VAL A 1043 -6.17 -11.78 -6.89
CA VAL A 1043 -6.95 -13.01 -6.87
C VAL A 1043 -8.45 -12.69 -6.77
N ALA A 1044 -8.82 -11.68 -5.97
CA ALA A 1044 -10.20 -11.17 -5.88
C ALA A 1044 -10.73 -10.74 -7.26
N SER A 1045 -9.96 -9.91 -7.97
CA SER A 1045 -10.34 -9.44 -9.30
C SER A 1045 -10.40 -10.61 -10.29
N LEU A 1046 -9.43 -11.52 -10.28
CA LEU A 1046 -9.40 -12.69 -11.16
C LEU A 1046 -10.62 -13.60 -10.99
N LEU A 1047 -11.01 -13.87 -9.73
CA LEU A 1047 -12.25 -14.59 -9.41
C LEU A 1047 -13.48 -13.82 -9.89
N SER A 1048 -13.50 -12.50 -9.66
CA SER A 1048 -14.62 -11.64 -10.05
C SER A 1048 -14.84 -11.61 -11.57
N PHE A 1049 -13.76 -11.48 -12.35
CA PHE A 1049 -13.81 -11.59 -13.81
C PHE A 1049 -14.31 -12.96 -14.28
N SER A 1050 -13.95 -14.04 -13.59
CA SER A 1050 -14.38 -15.40 -13.96
C SER A 1050 -15.89 -15.56 -13.85
N ILE A 1051 -16.44 -15.16 -12.70
CA ILE A 1051 -17.87 -15.25 -12.41
C ILE A 1051 -18.65 -14.27 -13.29
N PHE A 1052 -18.12 -13.05 -13.49
CA PHE A 1052 -18.72 -12.10 -14.43
C PHE A 1052 -18.85 -12.67 -15.84
N MET A 1053 -17.84 -13.38 -16.35
CA MET A 1053 -17.95 -14.02 -17.66
C MET A 1053 -19.01 -15.11 -17.69
N ILE A 1054 -19.18 -15.89 -16.62
CA ILE A 1054 -20.24 -16.89 -16.51
C ILE A 1054 -21.62 -16.19 -16.55
N TRP A 1055 -21.81 -15.14 -15.75
CA TRP A 1055 -23.04 -14.34 -15.79
C TRP A 1055 -23.28 -13.68 -17.15
N ASN A 1056 -22.22 -13.27 -17.84
CA ASN A 1056 -22.34 -12.71 -19.18
C ASN A 1056 -22.89 -13.74 -20.18
N ILE A 1057 -22.42 -14.98 -20.10
CA ILE A 1057 -22.83 -16.11 -20.95
C ILE A 1057 -24.30 -16.48 -20.72
N PHE A 1058 -24.68 -16.63 -19.45
CA PHE A 1058 -25.99 -17.16 -19.06
C PHE A 1058 -27.06 -16.09 -18.87
N SER A 1059 -26.74 -14.81 -19.12
CA SER A 1059 -27.68 -13.68 -19.04
C SER A 1059 -28.91 -13.79 -19.94
N GLY A 1060 -28.91 -14.65 -20.96
CA GLY A 1060 -30.01 -14.82 -21.91
C GLY A 1060 -29.97 -13.90 -23.14
N PHE A 1061 -28.95 -13.05 -23.25
CA PHE A 1061 -28.76 -12.17 -24.41
C PHE A 1061 -28.17 -12.89 -25.63
N PHE A 1062 -27.09 -13.67 -25.44
CA PHE A 1062 -26.40 -14.37 -26.54
C PHE A 1062 -27.13 -15.62 -27.00
N ILE A 1063 -27.65 -16.39 -26.03
CA ILE A 1063 -28.45 -17.57 -26.27
C ILE A 1063 -29.71 -17.43 -25.42
N PRO A 1064 -30.90 -17.40 -26.03
CA PRO A 1064 -32.15 -17.41 -25.29
C PRO A 1064 -32.28 -18.66 -24.43
N ARG A 1065 -32.96 -18.56 -23.28
CA ARG A 1065 -33.12 -19.67 -22.32
C ARG A 1065 -33.62 -20.97 -22.96
N LYS A 1066 -34.57 -20.89 -23.90
CA LYS A 1066 -35.14 -22.08 -24.58
C LYS A 1066 -34.12 -22.79 -25.48
N ALA A 1067 -33.18 -22.05 -26.05
CA ALA A 1067 -32.12 -22.56 -26.93
C ALA A 1067 -30.90 -23.09 -26.17
N MET A 1068 -30.83 -22.90 -24.84
CA MET A 1068 -29.75 -23.47 -24.03
C MET A 1068 -29.92 -24.99 -23.89
N PRO A 1069 -28.82 -25.77 -23.96
CA PRO A 1069 -28.84 -27.20 -23.67
C PRO A 1069 -29.44 -27.50 -22.30
N THR A 1070 -30.20 -28.60 -22.18
CA THR A 1070 -30.95 -28.95 -20.96
C THR A 1070 -30.09 -28.98 -19.70
N TRP A 1071 -28.84 -29.46 -19.78
CA TRP A 1071 -27.90 -29.50 -18.66
C TRP A 1071 -27.37 -28.12 -18.21
N TRP A 1072 -27.48 -27.07 -19.03
CA TRP A 1072 -27.06 -25.70 -18.70
C TRP A 1072 -28.22 -24.78 -18.31
N ARG A 1073 -29.47 -25.16 -18.55
CA ARG A 1073 -30.66 -24.33 -18.27
C ARG A 1073 -30.81 -23.89 -16.82
N TRP A 1074 -30.31 -24.67 -15.85
CA TRP A 1074 -30.37 -24.29 -14.43
C TRP A 1074 -29.46 -23.10 -14.10
N MET A 1075 -28.35 -22.92 -14.84
CA MET A 1075 -27.40 -21.82 -14.62
C MET A 1075 -28.03 -20.46 -14.92
N TYR A 1076 -28.94 -20.39 -15.91
CA TYR A 1076 -29.75 -19.20 -16.17
C TYR A 1076 -30.54 -18.76 -14.93
N TRP A 1077 -31.09 -19.71 -14.18
CA TRP A 1077 -31.81 -19.44 -12.93
C TRP A 1077 -30.89 -19.27 -11.72
N ALA A 1078 -29.58 -19.43 -11.85
CA ALA A 1078 -28.62 -19.12 -10.81
C ALA A 1078 -27.89 -17.78 -11.08
N ASP A 1079 -28.18 -17.14 -12.20
CA ASP A 1079 -27.47 -15.97 -12.70
C ASP A 1079 -28.23 -14.65 -12.40
N PRO A 1080 -27.69 -13.78 -11.54
CA PRO A 1080 -28.28 -12.47 -11.24
C PRO A 1080 -28.37 -11.53 -12.44
N ALA A 1081 -27.48 -11.69 -13.42
CA ALA A 1081 -27.50 -10.91 -14.64
C ALA A 1081 -28.71 -11.25 -15.51
N ALA A 1082 -29.07 -12.54 -15.58
CA ALA A 1082 -30.24 -13.00 -16.31
C ALA A 1082 -31.52 -12.40 -15.75
N TRP A 1083 -31.65 -12.36 -14.42
CA TRP A 1083 -32.80 -11.74 -13.74
C TRP A 1083 -32.88 -10.24 -13.94
N SER A 1084 -31.72 -9.56 -13.93
CA SER A 1084 -31.61 -8.12 -14.22
C SER A 1084 -32.08 -7.82 -15.64
N LEU A 1085 -31.60 -8.58 -16.63
CA LEU A 1085 -32.01 -8.43 -18.02
C LEU A 1085 -33.50 -8.73 -18.20
N TYR A 1086 -33.99 -9.81 -17.57
CA TYR A 1086 -35.40 -10.19 -17.59
C TYR A 1086 -36.29 -9.04 -17.10
N GLY A 1087 -35.99 -8.48 -15.93
CA GLY A 1087 -36.77 -7.40 -15.33
C GLY A 1087 -36.77 -6.12 -16.17
N LEU A 1088 -35.60 -5.72 -16.68
CA LEU A 1088 -35.47 -4.52 -17.52
C LEU A 1088 -36.21 -4.66 -18.85
N VAL A 1089 -36.02 -5.79 -19.56
CA VAL A 1089 -36.65 -6.02 -20.87
C VAL A 1089 -38.16 -6.15 -20.74
N PHE A 1090 -38.64 -6.96 -19.79
CA PHE A 1090 -40.07 -7.16 -19.60
C PHE A 1090 -40.76 -5.86 -19.16
N SER A 1091 -40.12 -5.05 -18.29
CA SER A 1091 -40.67 -3.76 -17.86
C SER A 1091 -40.88 -2.76 -19.00
N GLN A 1092 -40.09 -2.82 -20.08
CA GLN A 1092 -40.20 -1.87 -21.20
C GLN A 1092 -41.00 -2.39 -22.39
N LEU A 1093 -40.93 -3.70 -22.66
CA LEU A 1093 -41.53 -4.32 -23.85
C LEU A 1093 -42.71 -5.26 -23.57
N GLY A 1094 -42.93 -5.69 -22.32
CA GLY A 1094 -43.90 -6.75 -22.00
C GLY A 1094 -45.37 -6.38 -22.23
N ASP A 1095 -45.69 -5.08 -22.32
CA ASP A 1095 -47.04 -4.55 -22.56
C ASP A 1095 -47.22 -3.98 -23.99
N ARG A 1096 -46.20 -4.11 -24.86
CA ARG A 1096 -46.28 -3.65 -26.25
C ARG A 1096 -46.95 -4.70 -27.14
N THR A 1097 -47.97 -4.26 -27.87
CA THR A 1097 -48.75 -5.11 -28.81
C THR A 1097 -48.50 -4.78 -30.29
N GLU A 1098 -47.54 -3.90 -30.58
CA GLU A 1098 -47.14 -3.54 -31.95
C GLU A 1098 -46.67 -4.79 -32.72
N LEU A 1099 -47.06 -4.90 -34.00
CA LEU A 1099 -46.67 -6.01 -34.88
C LEU A 1099 -45.26 -5.78 -35.42
N ILE A 1100 -44.43 -6.82 -35.35
CA ILE A 1100 -43.05 -6.80 -35.83
C ILE A 1100 -42.92 -7.65 -37.09
N SER A 1101 -42.29 -7.09 -38.13
CA SER A 1101 -41.99 -7.83 -39.35
C SER A 1101 -40.77 -8.74 -39.19
N MET A 1102 -40.94 -10.05 -39.45
CA MET A 1102 -39.87 -11.04 -39.45
C MET A 1102 -39.52 -11.51 -40.86
N LEU A 1103 -38.23 -11.64 -41.18
CA LEU A 1103 -37.80 -12.12 -42.49
C LEU A 1103 -38.15 -13.61 -42.64
N GLY A 1104 -39.17 -13.94 -43.45
CA GLY A 1104 -39.58 -15.31 -43.73
C GLY A 1104 -40.57 -15.95 -42.73
N GLN A 1105 -41.16 -15.18 -41.81
CA GLN A 1105 -42.20 -15.62 -40.86
C GLN A 1105 -43.34 -14.59 -40.78
N PRO A 1106 -44.57 -14.98 -40.37
CA PRO A 1106 -45.69 -14.05 -40.22
C PRO A 1106 -45.44 -13.03 -39.09
N ASP A 1107 -45.98 -11.82 -39.27
CA ASP A 1107 -45.90 -10.75 -38.28
C ASP A 1107 -46.55 -11.18 -36.95
N GLN A 1108 -45.84 -10.95 -35.85
CA GLN A 1108 -46.29 -11.29 -34.50
C GLN A 1108 -46.19 -10.07 -33.57
N PRO A 1109 -47.02 -9.98 -32.52
CA PRO A 1109 -46.92 -8.92 -31.54
C PRO A 1109 -45.63 -9.07 -30.70
N VAL A 1110 -45.04 -7.95 -30.29
CA VAL A 1110 -43.81 -7.91 -29.47
C VAL A 1110 -43.92 -8.83 -28.25
N SER A 1111 -45.02 -8.75 -27.51
CA SER A 1111 -45.24 -9.57 -26.30
C SER A 1111 -45.17 -11.08 -26.56
N GLN A 1112 -45.71 -11.55 -27.68
CA GLN A 1112 -45.69 -12.96 -28.05
C GLN A 1112 -44.29 -13.39 -28.50
N PHE A 1113 -43.56 -12.53 -29.23
CA PHE A 1113 -42.16 -12.78 -29.57
C PHE A 1113 -41.26 -12.94 -28.34
N LEU A 1114 -41.46 -12.11 -27.30
CA LEU A 1114 -40.72 -12.22 -26.04
C LEU A 1114 -40.97 -13.56 -25.33
N GLU A 1115 -42.20 -14.08 -25.39
CA GLU A 1115 -42.55 -15.36 -24.78
C GLU A 1115 -42.04 -16.55 -25.62
N ASP A 1116 -42.21 -16.49 -26.93
CA ASP A 1116 -41.88 -17.58 -27.85
C ASP A 1116 -40.36 -17.75 -28.03
N TYR A 1117 -39.64 -16.65 -28.29
CA TYR A 1117 -38.20 -16.67 -28.55
C TYR A 1117 -37.36 -16.54 -27.27
N LEU A 1118 -37.59 -15.50 -26.46
CA LEU A 1118 -36.80 -15.24 -25.24
C LEU A 1118 -37.26 -16.06 -24.03
N GLY A 1119 -38.51 -16.55 -24.02
CA GLY A 1119 -39.07 -17.29 -22.89
C GLY A 1119 -39.44 -16.41 -21.70
N LEU A 1120 -39.71 -15.13 -21.92
CA LEU A 1120 -40.12 -14.17 -20.90
C LEU A 1120 -41.64 -14.26 -20.70
N GLN A 1121 -42.08 -14.55 -19.47
CA GLN A 1121 -43.47 -14.78 -19.09
C GLN A 1121 -43.89 -13.79 -17.99
N LYS A 1122 -45.09 -13.21 -18.12
CA LYS A 1122 -45.59 -12.23 -17.16
C LYS A 1122 -45.68 -12.76 -15.72
N ASP A 1123 -46.06 -14.02 -15.56
CA ASP A 1123 -46.27 -14.65 -14.24
C ASP A 1123 -44.96 -14.85 -13.45
N SER A 1124 -43.81 -14.80 -14.13
CA SER A 1124 -42.50 -15.04 -13.49
C SER A 1124 -41.84 -13.79 -12.91
N ILE A 1125 -42.39 -12.58 -13.08
CA ILE A 1125 -41.78 -11.33 -12.57
C ILE A 1125 -41.64 -11.31 -11.04
N PRO A 1126 -42.66 -11.71 -10.24
CA PRO A 1126 -42.52 -11.73 -8.79
C PRO A 1126 -41.44 -12.73 -8.33
N LEU A 1127 -41.35 -13.87 -9.01
CA LEU A 1127 -40.31 -14.89 -8.77
C LEU A 1127 -38.91 -14.31 -9.04
N VAL A 1128 -38.70 -13.70 -10.20
CA VAL A 1128 -37.41 -13.10 -10.59
C VAL A 1128 -36.99 -12.00 -9.61
N THR A 1129 -37.93 -11.16 -9.18
CA THR A 1129 -37.65 -10.09 -8.20
C THR A 1129 -37.28 -10.66 -6.83
N THR A 1130 -37.97 -11.72 -6.39
CA THR A 1130 -37.67 -12.40 -5.12
C THR A 1130 -36.30 -13.09 -5.16
N LEU A 1131 -35.95 -13.73 -6.28
CA LEU A 1131 -34.64 -14.36 -6.49
C LEU A 1131 -33.50 -13.33 -6.46
N HIS A 1132 -33.72 -12.16 -7.06
CA HIS A 1132 -32.78 -11.05 -7.06
C HIS A 1132 -32.48 -10.55 -5.64
N ILE A 1133 -33.52 -10.34 -4.83
CA ILE A 1133 -33.34 -9.99 -3.41
C ILE A 1133 -32.64 -11.12 -2.62
N ALA A 1134 -32.97 -12.38 -2.91
CA ALA A 1134 -32.38 -13.53 -2.23
C ALA A 1134 -30.87 -13.67 -2.50
N ILE A 1135 -30.39 -13.42 -3.72
CA ILE A 1135 -28.94 -13.47 -4.00
C ILE A 1135 -28.19 -12.33 -3.32
N SER A 1136 -28.78 -11.13 -3.24
CA SER A 1136 -28.16 -10.03 -2.50
C SER A 1136 -27.96 -10.41 -1.03
N VAL A 1137 -28.96 -11.05 -0.41
CA VAL A 1137 -28.86 -11.57 0.96
C VAL A 1137 -27.78 -12.65 1.06
N LEU A 1138 -27.67 -13.55 0.08
CA LEU A 1138 -26.62 -14.57 0.05
C LEU A 1138 -25.22 -13.95 0.01
N PHE A 1139 -24.99 -12.93 -0.83
CA PHE A 1139 -23.70 -12.23 -0.89
C PHE A 1139 -23.36 -11.50 0.41
N ILE A 1140 -24.35 -10.91 1.07
CA ILE A 1140 -24.17 -10.31 2.41
C ILE A 1140 -23.73 -11.38 3.42
N LEU A 1141 -24.40 -12.54 3.44
CA LEU A 1141 -24.05 -13.64 4.34
C LEU A 1141 -22.64 -14.17 4.07
N ALA A 1142 -22.28 -14.37 2.80
CA ALA A 1142 -20.95 -14.82 2.40
C ALA A 1142 -19.86 -13.80 2.79
N PHE A 1143 -20.12 -12.50 2.61
CA PHE A 1143 -19.23 -11.43 3.04
C PHE A 1143 -19.06 -11.41 4.57
N CYS A 1144 -20.15 -11.56 5.33
CA CYS A 1144 -20.14 -11.69 6.79
C CYS A 1144 -19.28 -12.88 7.25
N ILE A 1145 -19.47 -14.06 6.65
CA ILE A 1145 -18.73 -15.29 6.99
C ILE A 1145 -17.25 -15.11 6.66
N GLY A 1146 -16.93 -14.59 5.47
CA GLY A 1146 -15.56 -14.35 5.02
C GLY A 1146 -14.78 -13.45 5.99
N ILE A 1147 -15.33 -12.28 6.35
CA ILE A 1147 -14.68 -11.35 7.28
C ILE A 1147 -14.60 -11.90 8.72
N LYS A 1148 -15.58 -12.71 9.14
CA LYS A 1148 -15.59 -13.27 10.51
C LYS A 1148 -14.54 -14.36 10.70
N TYR A 1149 -14.42 -15.28 9.75
CA TYR A 1149 -13.65 -16.52 9.90
C TYR A 1149 -12.32 -16.54 9.14
N LEU A 1150 -12.21 -15.85 8.00
CA LEU A 1150 -10.97 -15.85 7.21
C LEU A 1150 -10.03 -14.74 7.69
N ASN A 1151 -8.89 -15.14 8.25
CA ASN A 1151 -7.81 -14.23 8.58
C ASN A 1151 -6.63 -14.48 7.64
N PHE A 1152 -6.39 -13.53 6.73
CA PHE A 1152 -5.28 -13.60 5.80
C PHE A 1152 -4.00 -12.93 6.33
N GLN A 1153 -4.04 -12.30 7.51
CA GLN A 1153 -2.85 -11.77 8.16
C GLN A 1153 -2.04 -12.94 8.74
N ARG A 1154 -1.18 -13.55 7.93
CA ARG A 1154 -0.20 -14.53 8.40
C ARG A 1154 0.90 -13.81 9.19
N ARG A 1155 0.74 -13.71 10.50
CA ARG A 1155 1.80 -13.29 11.44
C ARG A 1155 2.76 -14.45 11.67
N VAL A 1156 3.37 -14.95 10.60
CA VAL A 1156 4.34 -16.04 10.65
C VAL A 1156 5.73 -15.43 10.84
N PHE A 1157 6.40 -15.86 11.92
CA PHE A 1157 7.74 -15.52 12.41
C PHE A 1157 8.05 -14.06 12.63
#